data_AF-A0A5C7JKM7-F1
#
_entry.id   AF-A0A5C7JKM7-F1
#
_cell.length_a   1.000
_cell.length_b   1.000
_cell.length_c   1.000
_cell.angle_alpha   90.00
_cell.angle_beta   90.00
_cell.angle_gamma   90.00
#
_symmetry.space_group_name_H-M   'P 1'
#
loop_
_entity.id
_entity.type
_entity.pdbx_description
1 polymer ?
#
loop_
_entity_poly.entity_id
_entity_poly.type
_entity_poly.pdbx_seq_one_letter_code
_entity_poly.pdbx_strand_id
1 'polypeptide(L)'
;MSYIIKSTSPFVSIKLTQKGREQLAQGKLNFSHWAIGDSEINYNREAIVDANPTDVTLSATSAVFRPFDRQPNIKTFITPSNATTPYQNVDSSVINVVKAIVNNQAAERGFFQHSGSIFTTLTGSTYTPYTTNVVNSVFTGGTSFAITSTDINVGDIILVKLANNTIGNIVNNENDRALPNLWFKVQSKGVGYVTVDRNLPNLATETAVSQVIVYRGGEVYDTIATGTTTAYWDSGTLSFDSNVNVTCHDVPVWNMNNVWCENIAGITGLSTTNLYEDYTKFGSYRYLGTKNPYLEYLCQTTGETFTFNCNGPGVSYPDDVVKSISIIHYTNNTISNLYGEFFYTDAANGKYLSLYLPDLMYHRRSGSTGSGTTMGMTFIATGATQVMPNTDIEFIDLVEDYTLIPTSTTPKVVGRIYPQLKTCVIHDDEIVAATSYKSNRNWTLPELAATLQAPSGGKSTGVLDINDTMYLTYILENTSGSGLTTSMSCQEYVKITNNTSSAKDVAFRINGTDLLPYMRKIETGYDGYGFYADKFKLVYQIVQDPTDRPDPGMWKEFDFTSTAITVGAGETIDPKLLEGQTPTTTGFILDKIKDSAATTFSMISALNMPANTQPEQLQFGDERFFYGNLTTFIGATIYKTIFDIRVNASQFNATSNPTRSKDMSTNPPVIKVTEVGIYDADKNLVCIGKLSNPVPLSGGNTIMLELSMDF
;
A
#
# COMPACT_ATOMS: atom_id res chain seq x y z
N MET A 1 43.12 -17.31 11.90
CA MET A 1 44.06 -16.20 11.62
C MET A 1 44.63 -16.43 10.22
N SER A 2 44.68 -15.42 9.34
CA SER A 2 45.27 -15.57 8.01
C SER A 2 45.95 -14.28 7.55
N TYR A 3 46.89 -14.39 6.62
CA TYR A 3 47.43 -13.25 5.88
C TYR A 3 46.42 -12.72 4.87
N ILE A 4 46.58 -11.47 4.43
CA ILE A 4 45.79 -10.90 3.33
C ILE A 4 46.17 -11.58 2.00
N ILE A 5 45.18 -11.83 1.14
CA ILE A 5 45.42 -12.43 -0.17
C ILE A 5 46.05 -11.35 -1.08
N LYS A 6 47.17 -11.69 -1.72
CA LYS A 6 47.86 -10.79 -2.65
C LYS A 6 46.98 -10.54 -3.90
N SER A 7 46.93 -9.30 -4.35
CA SER A 7 46.23 -8.89 -5.58
C SER A 7 47.18 -8.14 -6.52
N THR A 8 46.89 -8.16 -7.82
CA THR A 8 47.66 -7.45 -8.86
C THR A 8 47.52 -5.93 -8.76
N SER A 9 46.46 -5.43 -8.14
CA SER A 9 46.29 -4.03 -7.75
C SER A 9 46.31 -3.92 -6.21
N PRO A 10 47.12 -3.02 -5.62
CA PRO A 10 47.13 -2.83 -4.17
C PRO A 10 45.76 -2.32 -3.73
N PHE A 11 45.10 -3.06 -2.82
CA PHE A 11 43.84 -2.66 -2.20
C PHE A 11 44.01 -2.66 -0.69
N VAL A 12 43.22 -1.84 0.00
CA VAL A 12 43.24 -1.76 1.45
C VAL A 12 42.05 -2.53 2.03
N SER A 13 42.30 -3.51 2.88
CA SER A 13 41.27 -4.17 3.68
C SER A 13 41.08 -3.40 4.98
N ILE A 14 39.88 -2.86 5.20
CA ILE A 14 39.55 -2.02 6.35
C ILE A 14 38.61 -2.74 7.33
N LYS A 15 38.75 -2.46 8.64
CA LYS A 15 37.87 -2.99 9.68
C LYS A 15 37.78 -2.06 10.89
N LEU A 16 36.57 -1.89 11.43
CA LEU A 16 36.35 -1.26 12.74
C LEU A 16 37.00 -2.09 13.84
N THR A 17 37.78 -1.45 14.70
CA THR A 17 38.36 -2.11 15.88
C THR A 17 37.29 -2.38 16.94
N GLN A 18 37.64 -3.14 17.98
CA GLN A 18 36.76 -3.30 19.15
C GLN A 18 36.34 -1.93 19.72
N LYS A 19 37.27 -0.98 19.80
CA LYS A 19 36.98 0.36 20.31
C LYS A 19 36.06 1.15 19.38
N GLY A 20 36.28 1.03 18.07
CA GLY A 20 35.38 1.62 17.07
C GLY A 20 33.95 1.08 17.17
N ARG A 21 33.79 -0.25 17.34
CA ARG A 21 32.46 -0.87 17.55
C ARG A 21 31.82 -0.47 18.88
N GLU A 22 32.60 -0.39 19.96
CA GLU A 22 32.15 0.10 21.27
C GLU A 22 31.63 1.54 21.17
N GLN A 23 32.40 2.42 20.53
CA GLN A 23 32.01 3.82 20.33
C GLN A 23 30.82 3.97 19.40
N LEU A 24 30.72 3.14 18.35
CA LEU A 24 29.54 3.08 17.49
C LEU A 24 28.30 2.72 18.31
N ALA A 25 28.38 1.68 19.14
CA ALA A 25 27.29 1.25 20.01
C ALA A 25 26.91 2.31 21.09
N GLN A 26 27.88 3.14 21.50
CA GLN A 26 27.64 4.26 22.42
C GLN A 26 27.15 5.55 21.73
N GLY A 27 27.06 5.58 20.38
CA GLY A 27 26.75 6.79 19.62
C GLY A 27 27.86 7.85 19.64
N LYS A 28 29.11 7.44 19.89
CA LYS A 28 30.28 8.32 20.07
C LYS A 28 31.38 8.12 19.02
N LEU A 29 31.17 7.28 18.01
CA LEU A 29 32.16 7.03 16.96
C LEU A 29 32.44 8.33 16.20
N ASN A 30 33.70 8.76 16.21
CA ASN A 30 34.18 9.90 15.44
C ASN A 30 35.52 9.58 14.76
N PHE A 31 35.82 10.31 13.70
CA PHE A 31 37.05 10.18 12.94
C PHE A 31 37.76 11.54 12.96
N SER A 32 38.78 11.68 13.82
CA SER A 32 39.47 12.96 14.01
C SER A 32 40.89 12.94 13.46
N HIS A 33 41.54 11.78 13.49
CA HIS A 33 42.92 11.68 13.04
C HIS A 33 43.17 10.41 12.22
N TRP A 34 44.22 10.42 11.41
CA TRP A 34 44.75 9.25 10.72
C TRP A 34 46.26 9.15 10.90
N ALA A 35 46.80 7.94 10.80
CA ALA A 35 48.24 7.69 10.81
C ALA A 35 48.58 6.45 9.96
N ILE A 36 49.81 6.35 9.49
CA ILE A 36 50.28 5.21 8.69
C ILE A 36 51.43 4.47 9.38
N GLY A 37 51.55 3.18 9.10
CA GLY A 37 52.53 2.31 9.76
C GLY A 37 53.20 1.29 8.87
N ASP A 38 54.36 0.83 9.33
CA ASP A 38 55.22 -0.18 8.72
C ASP A 38 55.56 -1.31 9.73
N SER A 39 54.65 -1.58 10.67
CA SER A 39 54.88 -2.52 11.79
C SER A 39 55.19 -3.95 11.35
N GLU A 40 54.75 -4.31 10.15
CA GLU A 40 54.89 -5.66 9.59
C GLU A 40 56.02 -5.75 8.54
N ILE A 41 56.91 -4.75 8.51
CA ILE A 41 58.12 -4.74 7.68
C ILE A 41 59.35 -5.03 8.50
N ASN A 42 60.24 -5.85 7.94
CA ASN A 42 61.61 -5.99 8.38
C ASN A 42 62.53 -5.45 7.27
N TYR A 43 63.10 -4.26 7.47
CA TYR A 43 63.91 -3.60 6.44
C TYR A 43 65.24 -4.32 6.17
N ASN A 44 65.77 -5.11 7.11
CA ASN A 44 66.95 -5.95 6.83
C ASN A 44 66.63 -7.03 5.80
N ARG A 45 65.41 -7.57 5.82
CA ARG A 45 64.91 -8.48 4.78
C ARG A 45 64.69 -7.72 3.47
N GLU A 46 64.07 -6.55 3.52
CA GLU A 46 63.82 -5.76 2.31
C GLU A 46 65.12 -5.36 1.60
N ALA A 47 66.21 -5.11 2.32
CA ALA A 47 67.53 -4.90 1.72
C ALA A 47 68.02 -6.11 0.89
N ILE A 48 67.73 -7.34 1.35
CA ILE A 48 68.06 -8.57 0.61
C ILE A 48 67.16 -8.72 -0.62
N VAL A 49 65.87 -8.43 -0.48
CA VAL A 49 64.89 -8.44 -1.59
C VAL A 49 65.32 -7.48 -2.69
N ASP A 50 65.64 -6.23 -2.32
CA ASP A 50 66.03 -5.18 -3.25
C ASP A 50 67.37 -5.50 -3.96
N ALA A 51 68.26 -6.26 -3.30
CA ALA A 51 69.54 -6.71 -3.88
C ALA A 51 69.42 -7.94 -4.80
N ASN A 52 68.32 -8.70 -4.76
CA ASN A 52 68.16 -9.97 -5.48
C ASN A 52 66.87 -10.03 -6.30
N PRO A 53 66.63 -9.09 -7.24
CA PRO A 53 65.33 -8.94 -7.92
C PRO A 53 64.93 -10.12 -8.81
N THR A 54 65.90 -10.93 -9.29
CA THR A 54 65.67 -12.05 -10.22
C THR A 54 65.49 -13.40 -9.53
N ASP A 55 65.79 -13.51 -8.24
CA ASP A 55 65.66 -14.76 -7.49
C ASP A 55 64.28 -14.83 -6.83
N VAL A 56 63.40 -15.68 -7.37
CA VAL A 56 62.01 -15.84 -6.90
C VAL A 56 61.88 -16.22 -5.41
N THR A 57 62.91 -16.82 -4.81
CA THR A 57 62.90 -17.18 -3.39
C THR A 57 63.29 -16.01 -2.49
N LEU A 58 64.15 -15.11 -2.98
CA LEU A 58 64.66 -13.95 -2.24
C LEU A 58 63.95 -12.63 -2.60
N SER A 59 63.21 -12.58 -3.70
CA SER A 59 62.47 -11.40 -4.19
C SER A 59 60.98 -11.38 -3.80
N ALA A 60 60.51 -12.37 -3.04
CA ALA A 60 59.10 -12.46 -2.68
C ALA A 60 58.63 -11.28 -1.82
N THR A 61 57.45 -10.72 -2.14
CA THR A 61 56.84 -9.63 -1.38
C THR A 61 56.50 -10.05 0.05
N SER A 62 56.83 -9.19 1.02
CA SER A 62 56.44 -9.34 2.44
C SER A 62 54.93 -9.49 2.57
N ALA A 63 54.50 -10.40 3.45
CA ALA A 63 53.09 -10.66 3.73
C ALA A 63 52.61 -9.77 4.88
N VAL A 64 51.38 -9.27 4.76
CA VAL A 64 50.73 -8.44 5.77
C VAL A 64 49.53 -9.21 6.35
N PHE A 65 49.32 -9.11 7.66
CA PHE A 65 48.16 -9.68 8.33
C PHE A 65 46.87 -9.00 7.86
N ARG A 66 45.80 -9.78 7.82
CA ARG A 66 44.46 -9.20 7.69
C ARG A 66 44.10 -8.42 8.98
N PRO A 67 43.26 -7.37 8.89
CA PRO A 67 42.78 -6.67 10.07
C PRO A 67 42.09 -7.61 11.09
N PHE A 68 42.35 -7.41 12.38
CA PHE A 68 41.77 -8.23 13.46
C PHE A 68 40.55 -7.57 14.12
N ASP A 69 39.63 -8.36 14.68
CA ASP A 69 38.48 -7.85 15.43
C ASP A 69 38.87 -7.06 16.68
N ARG A 70 39.89 -7.55 17.39
CA ARG A 70 40.54 -6.88 18.52
C ARG A 70 41.93 -6.45 18.08
N GLN A 71 41.96 -5.48 17.17
CA GLN A 71 43.19 -4.92 16.63
C GLN A 71 43.96 -4.13 17.70
N PRO A 72 45.22 -4.48 18.01
CA PRO A 72 46.11 -3.61 18.77
C PRO A 72 46.54 -2.40 17.94
N ASN A 73 46.93 -1.31 18.61
CA ASN A 73 47.37 -0.11 17.92
C ASN A 73 48.59 -0.37 17.00
N ILE A 74 48.78 0.50 16.00
CA ILE A 74 49.98 0.50 15.13
C ILE A 74 51.22 0.55 16.02
N LYS A 75 52.18 -0.35 15.76
CA LYS A 75 53.39 -0.50 16.59
C LYS A 75 54.49 0.44 16.14
N THR A 76 54.69 0.59 14.82
CA THR A 76 55.68 1.51 14.26
C THR A 76 55.01 2.41 13.23
N PHE A 77 55.13 3.71 13.47
CA PHE A 77 54.55 4.77 12.65
C PHE A 77 55.55 5.31 11.64
N ILE A 78 55.02 5.67 10.47
CA ILE A 78 55.67 6.54 9.50
C ILE A 78 55.19 7.97 9.77
N THR A 79 56.12 8.91 9.92
CA THR A 79 55.82 10.29 10.34
C THR A 79 56.29 11.31 9.30
N PRO A 80 55.60 12.46 9.20
CA PRO A 80 56.11 13.59 8.43
C PRO A 80 57.43 14.12 8.99
N SER A 81 58.28 14.71 8.15
CA SER A 81 59.54 15.34 8.55
C SER A 81 59.38 16.23 9.78
N ASN A 82 60.10 15.92 10.86
CA ASN A 82 60.14 16.67 12.13
C ASN A 82 58.82 16.74 12.91
N ALA A 83 57.81 15.92 12.58
CA ALA A 83 56.58 15.86 13.35
C ALA A 83 56.81 15.12 14.69
N THR A 84 56.38 15.74 15.79
CA THR A 84 56.39 15.11 17.13
C THR A 84 55.25 14.12 17.33
N THR A 85 54.27 14.12 16.42
CA THR A 85 53.08 13.27 16.46
C THR A 85 52.92 12.51 15.13
N PRO A 86 52.60 11.20 15.16
CA PRO A 86 52.28 10.46 13.94
C PRO A 86 50.89 10.77 13.39
N TYR A 87 50.02 11.38 14.21
CA TYR A 87 48.62 11.64 13.89
C TYR A 87 48.45 12.90 13.03
N GLN A 88 47.75 12.74 11.91
CA GLN A 88 47.33 13.81 11.00
C GLN A 88 45.82 14.04 11.16
N ASN A 89 45.33 15.25 10.96
CA ASN A 89 43.91 15.54 11.07
C ASN A 89 43.11 14.91 9.92
N VAL A 90 41.88 14.47 10.22
CA VAL A 90 40.86 14.14 9.23
C VAL A 90 40.02 15.39 9.01
N ASP A 91 40.01 15.92 7.78
CA ASP A 91 39.17 17.03 7.35
C ASP A 91 38.31 16.62 6.14
N SER A 92 37.52 17.55 5.59
CA SER A 92 36.62 17.27 4.45
C SER A 92 37.35 16.91 3.15
N SER A 93 38.67 17.10 3.05
CA SER A 93 39.46 16.59 1.92
C SER A 93 39.86 15.13 2.10
N VAL A 94 39.87 14.64 3.35
CA VAL A 94 40.23 13.27 3.72
C VAL A 94 38.99 12.38 3.83
N ILE A 95 37.91 12.85 4.46
CA ILE A 95 36.67 12.05 4.64
C ILE A 95 35.53 12.57 3.76
N ASN A 96 34.90 11.66 3.02
CA ASN A 96 33.72 11.92 2.22
C ASN A 96 32.66 10.85 2.49
N VAL A 97 31.39 11.23 2.48
CA VAL A 97 30.26 10.29 2.57
C VAL A 97 29.53 10.30 1.24
N VAL A 98 29.44 9.13 0.61
CA VAL A 98 28.64 8.92 -0.60
C VAL A 98 27.33 8.25 -0.19
N LYS A 99 26.20 8.86 -0.60
CA LYS A 99 24.87 8.25 -0.52
C LYS A 99 24.56 7.62 -1.87
N ALA A 100 24.28 6.32 -1.88
CA ALA A 100 23.79 5.61 -3.04
C ALA A 100 22.44 4.95 -2.74
N ILE A 101 21.54 4.90 -3.71
CA ILE A 101 20.31 4.13 -3.62
C ILE A 101 20.47 2.92 -4.52
N VAL A 102 20.47 1.73 -3.92
CA VAL A 102 20.33 0.48 -4.68
C VAL A 102 18.85 0.14 -4.73
N ASN A 103 18.39 -0.32 -5.90
CA ASN A 103 17.00 -0.72 -6.07
C ASN A 103 16.90 -2.00 -6.89
N ASN A 104 15.90 -2.82 -6.57
CA ASN A 104 15.53 -4.04 -7.28
C ASN A 104 14.01 -4.16 -7.34
N GLN A 105 13.49 -4.90 -8.32
CA GLN A 105 12.07 -5.24 -8.35
C GLN A 105 11.76 -6.23 -7.23
N ALA A 106 10.73 -5.97 -6.43
CA ALA A 106 10.25 -6.93 -5.44
C ALA A 106 9.38 -8.01 -6.10
N ALA A 107 9.26 -9.15 -5.44
CA ALA A 107 8.29 -10.17 -5.84
C ALA A 107 6.86 -9.61 -5.72
N GLU A 108 6.04 -9.86 -6.74
CA GLU A 108 4.61 -9.57 -6.70
C GLU A 108 3.94 -10.43 -5.62
N ARG A 109 2.98 -9.83 -4.91
CA ARG A 109 2.21 -10.50 -3.85
C ARG A 109 0.74 -10.21 -4.00
N GLY A 110 -0.09 -11.20 -3.68
CA GLY A 110 -1.55 -11.11 -3.77
C GLY A 110 -2.23 -12.45 -4.02
N PHE A 111 -3.53 -12.39 -4.34
CA PHE A 111 -4.37 -13.56 -4.57
C PHE A 111 -4.47 -13.98 -6.03
N PHE A 112 -3.74 -13.31 -6.92
CA PHE A 112 -3.83 -13.57 -8.35
C PHE A 112 -2.45 -13.89 -8.93
N GLN A 113 -2.47 -14.65 -10.02
CA GLN A 113 -1.37 -14.73 -10.97
C GLN A 113 -1.89 -14.20 -12.31
N HIS A 114 -1.03 -13.57 -13.09
CA HIS A 114 -1.44 -13.01 -14.36
C HIS A 114 -0.46 -13.32 -15.49
N SER A 115 -1.00 -13.36 -16.71
CA SER A 115 -0.24 -13.44 -17.94
C SER A 115 -0.74 -12.36 -18.88
N GLY A 116 0.03 -11.28 -19.03
CA GLY A 116 -0.47 -10.05 -19.63
C GLY A 116 -1.57 -9.43 -18.76
N SER A 117 -2.72 -9.10 -19.37
CA SER A 117 -3.87 -8.47 -18.71
C SER A 117 -4.89 -9.46 -18.11
N ILE A 118 -4.66 -10.77 -18.22
CA ILE A 118 -5.59 -11.80 -17.73
C ILE A 118 -5.14 -12.25 -16.34
N PHE A 119 -6.03 -12.12 -15.36
CA PHE A 119 -5.81 -12.52 -13.97
C PHE A 119 -6.56 -13.80 -13.61
N THR A 120 -5.88 -14.71 -12.93
CA THR A 120 -6.46 -15.94 -12.37
C THR A 120 -6.24 -16.01 -10.87
N THR A 121 -7.28 -16.36 -10.11
CA THR A 121 -7.24 -16.50 -8.66
C THR A 121 -6.42 -17.72 -8.26
N LEU A 122 -5.51 -17.52 -7.31
CA LEU A 122 -4.71 -18.58 -6.71
C LEU A 122 -5.54 -19.36 -5.68
N THR A 123 -5.73 -20.65 -5.94
CA THR A 123 -6.54 -21.54 -5.08
C THR A 123 -5.73 -22.67 -4.43
N GLY A 124 -4.41 -22.50 -4.29
CA GLY A 124 -3.57 -23.42 -3.54
C GLY A 124 -3.89 -23.42 -2.04
N SER A 125 -3.53 -24.49 -1.32
CA SER A 125 -3.85 -24.69 0.11
C SER A 125 -3.34 -23.58 1.05
N THR A 126 -2.29 -22.86 0.63
CA THR A 126 -1.79 -21.65 1.27
C THR A 126 -2.83 -20.53 1.31
N TYR A 127 -3.58 -20.34 0.22
CA TYR A 127 -4.53 -19.23 0.06
C TYR A 127 -5.94 -19.61 0.51
N THR A 128 -6.39 -20.82 0.17
CA THR A 128 -7.76 -21.26 0.40
C THR A 128 -7.80 -22.67 1.01
N PRO A 129 -8.60 -22.90 2.07
CA PRO A 129 -8.90 -24.24 2.56
C PRO A 129 -9.80 -25.03 1.61
N TYR A 130 -10.65 -24.37 0.81
CA TYR A 130 -11.67 -25.04 0.03
C TYR A 130 -12.15 -24.19 -1.16
N THR A 131 -12.25 -24.81 -2.34
CA THR A 131 -12.90 -24.23 -3.51
C THR A 131 -13.73 -25.31 -4.22
N THR A 132 -14.87 -24.90 -4.78
CA THR A 132 -15.75 -25.80 -5.53
C THR A 132 -16.60 -25.02 -6.51
N ASN A 133 -17.19 -25.73 -7.46
CA ASN A 133 -18.19 -25.21 -8.38
C ASN A 133 -19.57 -25.72 -7.97
N VAL A 134 -20.56 -24.85 -7.96
CA VAL A 134 -21.93 -25.17 -7.58
C VAL A 134 -22.91 -24.77 -8.68
N VAL A 135 -23.92 -25.59 -8.92
CA VAL A 135 -25.04 -25.24 -9.81
C VAL A 135 -25.85 -24.13 -9.15
N ASN A 136 -26.23 -23.11 -9.91
CA ASN A 136 -26.89 -21.91 -9.37
C ASN A 136 -28.20 -22.18 -8.61
N SER A 137 -28.85 -23.33 -8.85
CA SER A 137 -30.07 -23.74 -8.15
C SER A 137 -29.94 -23.81 -6.62
N VAL A 138 -28.71 -23.84 -6.08
CA VAL A 138 -28.46 -23.78 -4.63
C VAL A 138 -28.63 -22.38 -4.03
N PHE A 139 -28.63 -21.33 -4.85
CA PHE A 139 -28.83 -19.94 -4.42
C PHE A 139 -30.32 -19.64 -4.39
N THR A 140 -30.94 -19.70 -3.21
CA THR A 140 -32.40 -19.67 -3.05
C THR A 140 -32.93 -18.39 -2.40
N GLY A 141 -32.10 -17.35 -2.25
CA GLY A 141 -32.50 -16.08 -1.62
C GLY A 141 -32.47 -16.06 -0.08
N GLY A 142 -32.20 -17.19 0.57
CA GLY A 142 -32.09 -17.29 2.04
C GLY A 142 -30.64 -17.30 2.54
N THR A 143 -30.45 -17.55 3.84
CA THR A 143 -29.12 -17.65 4.48
C THR A 143 -28.52 -19.05 4.46
N SER A 144 -29.27 -20.07 4.03
CA SER A 144 -28.80 -21.45 3.96
C SER A 144 -28.14 -21.73 2.62
N PHE A 145 -26.87 -22.13 2.63
CA PHE A 145 -26.09 -22.46 1.45
C PHE A 145 -25.77 -23.95 1.40
N ALA A 146 -26.29 -24.66 0.38
CA ALA A 146 -26.06 -26.09 0.20
C ALA A 146 -24.64 -26.36 -0.33
N ILE A 147 -23.70 -26.59 0.59
CA ILE A 147 -22.29 -26.91 0.29
C ILE A 147 -21.80 -27.96 1.30
N THR A 148 -21.03 -28.95 0.82
CA THR A 148 -20.58 -30.08 1.64
C THR A 148 -19.06 -30.14 1.67
N SER A 149 -18.46 -29.80 2.82
CA SER A 149 -17.02 -29.93 3.04
C SER A 149 -16.70 -29.99 4.54
N THR A 150 -15.67 -30.75 4.91
CA THR A 150 -15.10 -30.75 6.27
C THR A 150 -14.24 -29.51 6.54
N ASP A 151 -13.71 -28.87 5.50
CA ASP A 151 -12.67 -27.84 5.59
C ASP A 151 -13.23 -26.42 5.78
N ILE A 152 -14.56 -26.28 5.81
CA ILE A 152 -15.26 -25.03 6.11
C ILE A 152 -15.60 -24.97 7.59
N ASN A 153 -15.21 -23.87 8.26
CA ASN A 153 -15.45 -23.60 9.67
C ASN A 153 -16.30 -22.35 9.88
N VAL A 154 -16.89 -22.21 11.07
CA VAL A 154 -17.59 -20.98 11.46
C VAL A 154 -16.59 -19.84 11.55
N GLY A 155 -16.95 -18.68 10.99
CA GLY A 155 -16.06 -17.53 10.88
C GLY A 155 -15.28 -17.44 9.57
N ASP A 156 -15.23 -18.51 8.76
CA ASP A 156 -14.63 -18.46 7.43
C ASP A 156 -15.40 -17.53 6.49
N ILE A 157 -14.68 -16.96 5.53
CA ILE A 157 -15.20 -16.02 4.54
C ILE A 157 -15.39 -16.76 3.22
N ILE A 158 -16.57 -16.64 2.62
CA ILE A 158 -16.94 -17.24 1.33
C ILE A 158 -17.02 -16.14 0.27
N LEU A 159 -16.22 -16.29 -0.78
CA LEU A 159 -16.36 -15.57 -2.04
C LEU A 159 -17.19 -16.41 -3.01
N VAL A 160 -18.28 -15.84 -3.50
CA VAL A 160 -19.09 -16.41 -4.57
C VAL A 160 -18.90 -15.58 -5.83
N LYS A 161 -18.34 -16.21 -6.88
CA LYS A 161 -18.24 -15.63 -8.22
C LYS A 161 -19.40 -16.14 -9.06
N LEU A 162 -20.34 -15.24 -9.37
CA LEU A 162 -21.63 -15.62 -9.94
C LEU A 162 -21.61 -15.65 -11.47
N ALA A 163 -21.98 -16.79 -12.05
CA ALA A 163 -22.33 -16.91 -13.47
C ALA A 163 -23.85 -17.01 -13.65
N ASN A 164 -24.33 -17.00 -14.90
CA ASN A 164 -25.76 -17.08 -15.23
C ASN A 164 -25.99 -17.85 -16.55
N ASN A 165 -27.23 -18.24 -16.85
CA ASN A 165 -27.55 -19.04 -18.03
C ASN A 165 -27.20 -18.34 -19.35
N THR A 166 -27.20 -17.01 -19.40
CA THR A 166 -26.88 -16.24 -20.61
C THR A 166 -25.40 -16.38 -20.96
N ILE A 167 -24.51 -16.23 -19.98
CA ILE A 167 -23.06 -16.35 -20.18
C ILE A 167 -22.56 -17.81 -20.11
N GLY A 168 -23.37 -18.70 -19.54
CA GLY A 168 -23.04 -20.09 -19.28
C GLY A 168 -22.26 -20.29 -17.97
N ASN A 169 -21.50 -21.38 -17.89
CA ASN A 169 -20.74 -21.71 -16.69
C ASN A 169 -19.57 -20.75 -16.45
N ILE A 170 -19.19 -20.60 -15.18
CA ILE A 170 -17.96 -19.91 -14.81
C ILE A 170 -16.72 -20.65 -15.36
N VAL A 171 -15.70 -19.91 -15.80
CA VAL A 171 -14.38 -20.48 -16.06
C VAL A 171 -13.61 -20.43 -14.76
N ASN A 172 -13.09 -21.57 -14.33
CA ASN A 172 -12.46 -21.69 -13.01
C ASN A 172 -11.36 -20.65 -12.81
N ASN A 173 -11.41 -19.99 -11.65
CA ASN A 173 -10.43 -19.02 -11.18
C ASN A 173 -10.32 -17.74 -12.02
N GLU A 174 -11.14 -17.53 -13.05
CA GLU A 174 -11.02 -16.34 -13.90
C GLU A 174 -11.40 -15.04 -13.16
N ASN A 175 -10.91 -13.91 -13.68
CA ASN A 175 -11.32 -12.56 -13.28
C ASN A 175 -11.45 -11.60 -14.47
N ASP A 176 -11.45 -12.08 -15.71
CA ASP A 176 -11.57 -11.22 -16.89
C ASP A 176 -13.03 -10.80 -17.11
N ARG A 177 -13.95 -11.78 -17.15
CA ARG A 177 -15.38 -11.55 -17.40
C ARG A 177 -16.02 -10.71 -16.28
N ALA A 178 -16.69 -9.62 -16.64
CA ALA A 178 -17.38 -8.73 -15.71
C ALA A 178 -18.58 -9.45 -15.06
N LEU A 179 -18.33 -10.05 -13.90
CA LEU A 179 -19.30 -10.85 -13.15
C LEU A 179 -19.37 -10.37 -11.69
N PRO A 180 -20.56 -10.45 -11.06
CA PRO A 180 -20.71 -10.14 -9.64
C PRO A 180 -19.91 -11.10 -8.76
N ASN A 181 -19.07 -10.54 -7.90
CA ASN A 181 -18.33 -11.25 -6.86
C ASN A 181 -18.85 -10.81 -5.49
N LEU A 182 -19.39 -11.74 -4.71
CA LEU A 182 -20.06 -11.44 -3.43
C LEU A 182 -19.37 -12.17 -2.27
N TRP A 183 -19.27 -11.47 -1.14
CA TRP A 183 -18.63 -11.95 0.08
C TRP A 183 -19.67 -12.28 1.16
N PHE A 184 -19.43 -13.39 1.86
CA PHE A 184 -20.27 -13.87 2.96
C PHE A 184 -19.41 -14.43 4.09
N LYS A 185 -19.92 -14.46 5.31
CA LYS A 185 -19.27 -15.08 6.47
C LYS A 185 -20.09 -16.26 6.97
N VAL A 186 -19.43 -17.40 7.21
CA VAL A 186 -20.07 -18.60 7.75
C VAL A 186 -20.49 -18.39 9.20
N GLN A 187 -21.78 -18.54 9.48
CA GLN A 187 -22.38 -18.38 10.82
C GLN A 187 -22.57 -19.72 11.54
N SER A 188 -22.95 -20.77 10.80
CA SER A 188 -23.08 -22.11 11.35
C SER A 188 -22.92 -23.17 10.27
N LYS A 189 -22.72 -24.42 10.69
CA LYS A 189 -22.53 -25.58 9.81
C LYS A 189 -23.51 -26.69 10.20
N GLY A 190 -24.27 -27.16 9.23
CA GLY A 190 -25.16 -28.31 9.35
C GLY A 190 -24.70 -29.49 8.51
N VAL A 191 -25.55 -30.52 8.41
CA VAL A 191 -25.30 -31.66 7.52
C VAL A 191 -25.65 -31.28 6.09
N GLY A 192 -24.64 -31.09 5.24
CA GLY A 192 -24.79 -30.77 3.81
C GLY A 192 -25.06 -29.31 3.48
N TYR A 193 -24.99 -28.42 4.47
CA TYR A 193 -25.16 -26.97 4.28
C TYR A 193 -24.35 -26.17 5.31
N VAL A 194 -24.12 -24.90 4.98
CA VAL A 194 -23.68 -23.86 5.92
C VAL A 194 -24.73 -22.75 5.96
N THR A 195 -24.80 -22.00 7.06
CA THR A 195 -25.54 -20.74 7.06
C THR A 195 -24.58 -19.57 6.97
N VAL A 196 -24.96 -18.54 6.22
CA VAL A 196 -24.18 -17.32 6.01
C VAL A 196 -24.82 -16.12 6.71
N ASP A 197 -24.08 -15.02 6.81
CA ASP A 197 -24.44 -13.82 7.56
C ASP A 197 -25.58 -13.00 6.95
N ARG A 198 -25.98 -13.24 5.70
CA ARG A 198 -27.05 -12.51 5.01
C ARG A 198 -27.66 -13.36 3.91
N ASN A 199 -28.76 -12.88 3.33
CA ASN A 199 -29.41 -13.57 2.22
C ASN A 199 -28.47 -13.69 1.00
N LEU A 200 -28.36 -14.92 0.48
CA LEU A 200 -27.73 -15.21 -0.79
C LEU A 200 -28.55 -14.60 -1.95
N PRO A 201 -27.98 -14.44 -3.15
CA PRO A 201 -28.77 -14.20 -4.35
C PRO A 201 -29.81 -15.31 -4.56
N ASN A 202 -30.86 -15.03 -5.35
CA ASN A 202 -31.86 -16.02 -5.72
C ASN A 202 -31.73 -16.38 -7.21
N LEU A 203 -30.95 -17.43 -7.47
CA LEU A 203 -30.72 -17.99 -8.80
C LEU A 203 -31.28 -19.41 -8.90
N ALA A 204 -32.31 -19.73 -8.10
CA ALA A 204 -32.87 -21.09 -7.99
C ALA A 204 -33.34 -21.67 -9.33
N THR A 205 -33.71 -20.81 -10.29
CA THR A 205 -34.17 -21.16 -11.63
C THR A 205 -33.05 -21.30 -12.65
N GLU A 206 -31.82 -20.92 -12.30
CA GLU A 206 -30.66 -20.95 -13.18
C GLU A 206 -29.94 -22.30 -13.09
N THR A 207 -29.42 -22.78 -14.22
CA THR A 207 -28.70 -24.07 -14.32
C THR A 207 -27.21 -23.89 -14.58
N ALA A 208 -26.76 -22.65 -14.83
CA ALA A 208 -25.35 -22.31 -14.90
C ALA A 208 -24.62 -22.64 -13.59
N VAL A 209 -23.30 -22.77 -13.70
CA VAL A 209 -22.43 -23.13 -12.58
C VAL A 209 -21.59 -21.91 -12.17
N SER A 210 -21.63 -21.59 -10.87
CA SER A 210 -20.83 -20.52 -10.24
C SER A 210 -19.69 -21.10 -9.41
N GLN A 211 -18.66 -20.29 -9.13
CA GLN A 211 -17.49 -20.73 -8.35
C GLN A 211 -17.60 -20.20 -6.92
N VAL A 212 -17.24 -21.07 -5.97
CA VAL A 212 -17.15 -20.76 -4.55
C VAL A 212 -15.70 -20.93 -4.11
N ILE A 213 -15.19 -19.93 -3.40
CA ILE A 213 -13.84 -19.96 -2.81
C ILE A 213 -13.99 -19.58 -1.35
N VAL A 214 -13.47 -20.41 -0.45
CA VAL A 214 -13.51 -20.19 0.99
C VAL A 214 -12.14 -19.70 1.43
N TYR A 215 -12.09 -18.66 2.24
CA TYR A 215 -10.90 -18.14 2.89
C TYR A 215 -11.04 -18.31 4.40
N ARG A 216 -9.92 -18.61 5.07
CA ARG A 216 -9.91 -18.77 6.53
C ARG A 216 -10.28 -17.45 7.19
N GLY A 217 -11.16 -17.51 8.18
CA GLY A 217 -11.43 -16.36 9.05
C GLY A 217 -10.22 -16.07 9.96
N GLY A 218 -10.05 -14.80 10.36
CA GLY A 218 -8.97 -14.35 11.24
C GLY A 218 -7.95 -13.46 10.54
N GLU A 219 -6.84 -13.19 11.23
CA GLU A 219 -5.77 -12.34 10.70
C GLU A 219 -4.89 -13.13 9.69
N VAL A 220 -4.32 -12.44 8.71
CA VAL A 220 -3.50 -13.07 7.65
C VAL A 220 -2.31 -13.83 8.23
N TYR A 221 -1.68 -13.28 9.27
CA TYR A 221 -0.50 -13.87 9.89
C TYR A 221 -0.81 -15.17 10.65
N ASP A 222 -2.07 -15.41 11.05
CA ASP A 222 -2.49 -16.65 11.72
C ASP A 222 -2.96 -17.72 10.72
N THR A 223 -3.38 -17.29 9.52
CA THR A 223 -4.16 -18.12 8.59
C THR A 223 -3.44 -18.48 7.30
N ILE A 224 -2.57 -17.60 6.81
CA ILE A 224 -1.82 -17.73 5.56
C ILE A 224 -0.31 -17.81 5.84
N ALA A 225 0.17 -17.17 6.91
CA ALA A 225 1.58 -17.25 7.29
C ALA A 225 1.87 -18.52 8.11
N THR A 226 2.92 -19.25 7.74
CA THR A 226 3.40 -20.42 8.50
C THR A 226 4.68 -20.05 9.24
N GLY A 227 4.63 -19.66 10.51
CA GLY A 227 5.85 -19.47 11.32
C GLY A 227 5.62 -18.81 12.69
N THR A 228 6.28 -19.32 13.72
CA THR A 228 6.30 -18.71 15.06
C THR A 228 7.32 -17.58 15.12
N THR A 229 6.97 -16.48 15.80
CA THR A 229 7.91 -15.38 16.10
C THR A 229 9.04 -15.91 16.99
N THR A 230 10.28 -15.88 16.51
CA THR A 230 11.45 -16.08 17.36
C THR A 230 12.10 -14.72 17.62
N ALA A 231 12.42 -14.44 18.88
CA ALA A 231 13.08 -13.19 19.25
C ALA A 231 14.48 -13.11 18.60
N TYR A 232 14.95 -11.88 18.37
CA TYR A 232 16.23 -11.49 17.75
C TYR A 232 17.49 -12.22 18.25
N TRP A 233 17.43 -12.90 19.40
CA TRP A 233 18.57 -13.61 19.96
C TRP A 233 18.51 -15.11 19.66
N ASP A 234 19.30 -15.54 18.68
CA ASP A 234 19.66 -16.94 18.50
C ASP A 234 20.47 -17.40 19.74
N SER A 235 20.12 -18.55 20.32
CA SER A 235 20.93 -19.22 21.34
C SER A 235 22.29 -19.68 20.80
N GLY A 236 22.47 -19.72 19.48
CA GLY A 236 23.73 -19.87 18.74
C GLY A 236 24.66 -18.65 18.79
N THR A 237 24.21 -17.48 19.27
CA THR A 237 25.07 -16.28 19.38
C THR A 237 26.22 -16.46 20.39
N LEU A 238 26.22 -17.55 21.18
CA LEU A 238 27.31 -17.96 22.07
C LEU A 238 28.13 -19.16 21.55
N SER A 239 27.72 -19.81 20.44
CA SER A 239 28.40 -21.02 19.95
C SER A 239 29.49 -20.75 18.89
N PHE A 240 29.55 -19.55 18.29
CA PHE A 240 30.47 -19.17 17.20
C PHE A 240 30.48 -20.13 15.97
N ASP A 241 29.62 -21.16 15.93
CA ASP A 241 29.64 -22.24 14.94
C ASP A 241 28.25 -22.56 14.37
N SER A 242 27.19 -21.90 14.83
CA SER A 242 25.85 -22.09 14.28
C SER A 242 25.19 -20.75 14.03
N ASN A 243 25.08 -20.40 12.75
CA ASN A 243 24.22 -19.33 12.29
C ASN A 243 22.97 -19.98 11.73
N VAL A 244 21.82 -19.31 11.93
CA VAL A 244 20.59 -19.48 11.14
C VAL A 244 19.57 -20.43 11.76
N ASN A 245 18.71 -19.88 12.61
CA ASN A 245 17.29 -20.01 12.34
C ASN A 245 16.52 -18.74 12.70
N VAL A 246 16.78 -17.71 11.90
CA VAL A 246 15.88 -16.56 11.81
C VAL A 246 14.71 -17.01 10.96
N THR A 247 13.50 -17.09 11.52
CA THR A 247 12.30 -17.43 10.74
C THR A 247 12.14 -16.41 9.61
N CYS A 248 12.37 -16.84 8.37
CA CYS A 248 12.37 -16.01 7.17
C CYS A 248 11.13 -16.23 6.29
N HIS A 249 10.04 -16.74 6.87
CA HIS A 249 8.85 -17.13 6.12
C HIS A 249 8.23 -15.93 5.39
N ASP A 250 8.01 -16.12 4.10
CA ASP A 250 7.37 -15.14 3.24
C ASP A 250 5.85 -15.25 3.35
N VAL A 251 5.17 -14.13 3.56
CA VAL A 251 3.71 -14.04 3.49
C VAL A 251 3.35 -13.58 2.09
N PRO A 252 2.67 -14.40 1.27
CA PRO A 252 2.49 -14.13 -0.16
C PRO A 252 1.36 -13.12 -0.46
N VAL A 253 0.66 -12.60 0.55
CA VAL A 253 -0.46 -11.67 0.41
C VAL A 253 -0.29 -10.43 1.28
N TRP A 254 -1.04 -9.38 0.98
CA TRP A 254 -1.08 -8.14 1.75
C TRP A 254 -2.31 -8.09 2.66
N ASN A 255 -2.23 -7.29 3.72
CA ASN A 255 -3.36 -7.00 4.59
C ASN A 255 -4.09 -5.79 4.04
N MET A 256 -5.41 -5.73 4.26
CA MET A 256 -6.23 -4.55 3.96
C MET A 256 -7.20 -4.33 5.11
N ASN A 257 -7.26 -3.09 5.59
CA ASN A 257 -8.19 -2.68 6.64
C ASN A 257 -8.98 -1.46 6.17
N ASN A 258 -10.29 -1.61 6.00
CA ASN A 258 -11.17 -0.49 5.63
C ASN A 258 -11.59 0.25 6.89
N VAL A 259 -10.96 1.41 7.12
CA VAL A 259 -11.14 2.24 8.30
C VAL A 259 -12.20 3.28 8.02
N TRP A 260 -13.31 3.19 8.74
CA TRP A 260 -14.40 4.16 8.69
C TRP A 260 -14.32 5.10 9.89
N CYS A 261 -14.72 6.35 9.70
CA CYS A 261 -14.83 7.31 10.80
C CYS A 261 -16.17 8.03 10.89
N GLU A 262 -17.16 7.56 10.14
CA GLU A 262 -18.56 7.86 10.36
C GLU A 262 -19.41 6.62 10.10
N ASN A 263 -20.65 6.66 10.60
CA ASN A 263 -21.64 5.62 10.37
C ASN A 263 -22.16 5.67 8.92
N ILE A 264 -22.47 4.50 8.36
CA ILE A 264 -23.11 4.41 7.04
C ILE A 264 -24.53 4.99 7.11
N ALA A 265 -24.93 5.71 6.07
CA ALA A 265 -26.31 6.16 5.90
C ALA A 265 -27.29 4.98 5.98
N GLY A 266 -28.40 5.14 6.71
CA GLY A 266 -29.44 4.13 6.84
C GLY A 266 -29.25 3.15 8.01
N ILE A 267 -28.29 3.38 8.91
CA ILE A 267 -28.25 2.68 10.21
C ILE A 267 -29.18 3.42 11.18
N THR A 268 -30.47 3.09 11.10
CA THR A 268 -31.51 3.71 11.93
C THR A 268 -31.44 3.26 13.40
N GLY A 269 -31.87 4.12 14.31
CA GLY A 269 -32.00 3.78 15.73
C GLY A 269 -30.72 3.90 16.56
N LEU A 270 -29.59 4.34 16.00
CA LEU A 270 -28.33 4.49 16.76
C LEU A 270 -28.47 5.44 17.96
N SER A 271 -29.11 6.59 17.77
CA SER A 271 -29.29 7.60 18.82
C SER A 271 -30.50 7.34 19.74
N THR A 272 -31.47 6.53 19.31
CA THR A 272 -32.73 6.32 20.04
C THR A 272 -32.82 4.97 20.74
N THR A 273 -32.48 3.87 20.06
CA THR A 273 -32.56 2.50 20.59
C THR A 273 -31.19 1.88 20.87
N ASN A 274 -30.14 2.36 20.19
CA ASN A 274 -28.77 1.84 20.24
C ASN A 274 -28.70 0.30 20.06
N LEU A 275 -29.55 -0.23 19.17
CA LEU A 275 -29.65 -1.68 18.94
C LEU A 275 -28.51 -2.22 18.07
N TYR A 276 -28.09 -1.43 17.07
CA TYR A 276 -27.10 -1.81 16.07
C TYR A 276 -25.72 -1.26 16.39
N GLU A 277 -24.71 -1.93 15.86
CA GLU A 277 -23.33 -1.47 15.93
C GLU A 277 -23.13 -0.15 15.17
N ASP A 278 -22.37 0.77 15.77
CA ASP A 278 -21.90 1.99 15.14
C ASP A 278 -20.47 1.81 14.61
N TYR A 279 -19.91 2.85 13.99
CA TYR A 279 -18.57 2.85 13.42
C TYR A 279 -17.47 2.57 14.46
N THR A 280 -17.76 2.74 15.76
CA THR A 280 -16.81 2.40 16.84
C THR A 280 -16.68 0.89 17.08
N LYS A 281 -17.60 0.11 16.50
CA LYS A 281 -17.62 -1.35 16.52
C LYS A 281 -17.22 -1.98 15.19
N PHE A 282 -16.98 -1.19 14.15
CA PHE A 282 -16.49 -1.68 12.87
C PHE A 282 -15.11 -2.33 13.03
N GLY A 283 -14.86 -3.39 12.25
CA GLY A 283 -13.73 -4.30 12.49
C GLY A 283 -12.34 -3.66 12.46
N SER A 284 -12.19 -2.53 11.77
CA SER A 284 -10.93 -1.80 11.61
C SER A 284 -10.86 -0.51 12.42
N TYR A 285 -11.77 -0.30 13.37
CA TYR A 285 -11.78 0.90 14.22
C TYR A 285 -10.45 1.12 14.97
N ARG A 286 -9.73 0.04 15.31
CA ARG A 286 -8.39 0.11 15.94
C ARG A 286 -7.34 0.88 15.11
N TYR A 287 -7.55 1.01 13.80
CA TYR A 287 -6.64 1.73 12.89
C TYR A 287 -7.05 3.19 12.67
N LEU A 288 -8.07 3.69 13.38
CA LEU A 288 -8.53 5.07 13.24
C LEU A 288 -7.40 6.09 13.51
N GLY A 289 -6.51 5.81 14.46
CA GLY A 289 -5.34 6.66 14.74
C GLY A 289 -4.36 6.76 13.57
N THR A 290 -4.24 5.70 12.76
CA THR A 290 -3.44 5.70 11.52
C THR A 290 -4.09 6.58 10.47
N LYS A 291 -5.41 6.51 10.30
CA LYS A 291 -6.16 7.42 9.40
C LYS A 291 -5.98 8.89 9.83
N ASN A 292 -6.23 9.17 11.10
CA ASN A 292 -6.20 10.50 11.70
C ASN A 292 -5.85 10.39 13.20
N PRO A 293 -4.78 11.02 13.70
CA PRO A 293 -4.01 12.12 13.08
C PRO A 293 -2.82 11.71 12.23
N TYR A 294 -2.41 10.43 12.20
CA TYR A 294 -1.09 10.07 11.66
C TYR A 294 -0.91 10.33 10.16
N LEU A 295 -1.92 9.97 9.34
CA LEU A 295 -1.89 10.22 7.89
C LEU A 295 -2.74 11.44 7.45
N GLU A 296 -3.26 12.21 8.40
CA GLU A 296 -4.05 13.43 8.18
C GLU A 296 -5.28 13.29 7.26
N TYR A 297 -5.87 12.09 7.16
CA TYR A 297 -7.18 11.92 6.52
C TYR A 297 -8.28 12.31 7.51
N LEU A 298 -8.64 13.60 7.53
CA LEU A 298 -9.58 14.16 8.49
C LEU A 298 -10.97 13.51 8.42
N CYS A 299 -11.63 13.42 9.57
CA CYS A 299 -12.98 12.86 9.75
C CYS A 299 -14.03 13.95 10.00
N GLN A 300 -13.69 15.17 9.62
CA GLN A 300 -14.50 16.37 9.78
C GLN A 300 -14.30 17.22 8.55
N THR A 301 -15.28 18.08 8.25
CA THR A 301 -15.13 19.04 7.15
C THR A 301 -13.93 19.95 7.41
N THR A 302 -13.21 20.26 6.35
CA THR A 302 -12.12 21.24 6.37
C THR A 302 -12.64 22.66 6.21
N GLY A 303 -13.90 22.81 5.77
CA GLY A 303 -14.49 24.10 5.42
C GLY A 303 -13.88 24.75 4.16
N GLU A 304 -12.89 24.12 3.52
CA GLU A 304 -12.21 24.73 2.37
C GLU A 304 -13.02 24.62 1.06
N THR A 305 -13.92 23.64 0.95
CA THR A 305 -14.85 23.49 -0.19
C THR A 305 -15.87 24.63 -0.28
N PHE A 306 -16.13 25.38 0.80
CA PHE A 306 -16.95 26.60 0.73
C PHE A 306 -16.34 27.69 -0.15
N THR A 307 -15.02 27.66 -0.34
CA THR A 307 -14.26 28.73 -0.99
C THR A 307 -13.96 28.48 -2.47
N PHE A 308 -14.23 27.29 -3.01
CA PHE A 308 -13.83 26.93 -4.38
C PHE A 308 -14.98 26.37 -5.22
N ASN A 309 -16.12 27.08 -5.28
CA ASN A 309 -17.19 26.71 -6.21
C ASN A 309 -16.95 27.36 -7.59
N CYS A 310 -16.07 26.75 -8.40
CA CYS A 310 -15.88 27.15 -9.80
C CYS A 310 -17.14 27.01 -10.67
N ASN A 311 -18.17 26.32 -10.17
CA ASN A 311 -19.42 26.03 -10.90
C ASN A 311 -20.52 27.08 -10.68
N GLY A 312 -20.26 28.12 -9.88
CA GLY A 312 -21.23 29.17 -9.58
C GLY A 312 -22.26 28.78 -8.50
N PRO A 313 -23.09 29.75 -8.06
CA PRO A 313 -24.08 29.51 -7.01
C PRO A 313 -25.17 28.53 -7.46
N GLY A 314 -25.67 27.71 -6.53
CA GLY A 314 -26.79 26.79 -6.76
C GLY A 314 -26.45 25.50 -7.52
N VAL A 315 -25.17 25.11 -7.55
CA VAL A 315 -24.68 23.85 -8.10
C VAL A 315 -24.07 23.01 -6.97
N SER A 316 -24.27 21.70 -7.01
CA SER A 316 -23.70 20.78 -6.02
C SER A 316 -22.18 20.61 -6.16
N TYR A 317 -21.56 20.13 -5.10
CA TYR A 317 -20.13 19.79 -5.04
C TYR A 317 -19.91 18.53 -4.19
N PRO A 318 -18.82 17.78 -4.40
CA PRO A 318 -18.51 16.60 -3.58
C PRO A 318 -18.34 16.95 -2.11
N ASP A 319 -18.69 16.01 -1.24
CA ASP A 319 -18.36 16.10 0.17
C ASP A 319 -16.84 16.06 0.38
N ASP A 320 -16.30 16.91 1.25
CA ASP A 320 -14.86 17.08 1.47
C ASP A 320 -14.31 16.15 2.56
N VAL A 321 -15.19 15.41 3.24
CA VAL A 321 -14.82 14.46 4.28
C VAL A 321 -14.43 13.14 3.63
N VAL A 322 -13.22 12.65 3.95
CA VAL A 322 -12.80 11.29 3.60
C VAL A 322 -13.39 10.34 4.64
N LYS A 323 -14.57 9.79 4.37
CA LYS A 323 -15.36 9.01 5.33
C LYS A 323 -14.70 7.68 5.68
N SER A 324 -14.01 7.12 4.69
CA SER A 324 -13.33 5.84 4.79
C SER A 324 -12.00 5.84 4.06
N ILE A 325 -11.09 4.98 4.50
CA ILE A 325 -9.87 4.65 3.75
C ILE A 325 -9.61 3.14 3.82
N SER A 326 -9.04 2.56 2.77
CA SER A 326 -8.44 1.22 2.83
C SER A 326 -6.94 1.35 3.06
N ILE A 327 -6.46 0.88 4.21
CA ILE A 327 -5.02 0.82 4.50
C ILE A 327 -4.51 -0.55 4.09
N ILE A 328 -3.62 -0.58 3.09
CA ILE A 328 -2.96 -1.78 2.59
C ILE A 328 -1.54 -1.82 3.14
N HIS A 329 -1.25 -2.82 3.96
CA HIS A 329 0.03 -2.93 4.67
C HIS A 329 0.54 -4.37 4.73
N TYR A 330 1.86 -4.48 4.86
CA TYR A 330 2.53 -5.76 4.98
C TYR A 330 2.80 -6.04 6.45
N THR A 331 1.92 -6.79 7.09
CA THR A 331 2.20 -7.39 8.39
C THR A 331 2.73 -8.80 8.14
N ASN A 332 4.01 -8.99 8.45
CA ASN A 332 4.61 -10.31 8.54
C ASN A 332 5.29 -10.42 9.92
N ASN A 333 5.15 -11.59 10.53
CA ASN A 333 5.80 -11.96 11.78
C ASN A 333 7.30 -12.29 11.60
N THR A 334 7.82 -12.16 10.37
CA THR A 334 9.24 -12.31 10.03
C THR A 334 10.05 -11.06 10.35
N ILE A 335 11.31 -11.24 10.72
CA ILE A 335 12.26 -10.11 10.82
C ILE A 335 12.95 -9.81 9.48
N SER A 336 12.66 -10.59 8.43
CA SER A 336 13.16 -10.35 7.08
C SER A 336 12.56 -9.08 6.47
N ASN A 337 13.42 -8.16 6.03
CA ASN A 337 12.99 -6.96 5.34
C ASN A 337 12.73 -7.21 3.83
N LEU A 338 11.63 -7.91 3.52
CA LEU A 338 11.27 -8.31 2.16
C LEU A 338 11.03 -7.12 1.20
N TYR A 339 10.75 -5.93 1.76
CA TYR A 339 10.44 -4.72 1.00
C TYR A 339 11.52 -3.63 1.11
N GLY A 340 12.75 -3.99 1.49
CA GLY A 340 13.84 -3.03 1.63
C GLY A 340 13.53 -1.91 2.63
N GLU A 341 14.31 -0.85 2.60
CA GLU A 341 14.08 0.28 3.52
C GLU A 341 12.80 1.04 3.17
N PHE A 342 12.54 1.23 1.88
CA PHE A 342 11.40 1.98 1.37
C PHE A 342 10.97 1.45 -0.01
N PHE A 343 9.76 1.78 -0.45
CA PHE A 343 9.36 1.57 -1.84
C PHE A 343 10.08 2.53 -2.78
N TYR A 344 10.73 2.01 -3.80
CA TYR A 344 11.36 2.83 -4.82
C TYR A 344 10.34 3.11 -5.94
N THR A 345 10.09 4.38 -6.22
CA THR A 345 9.24 4.81 -7.35
C THR A 345 10.00 5.83 -8.17
N ASP A 346 10.05 5.62 -9.48
CA ASP A 346 10.77 6.43 -10.45
C ASP A 346 10.01 6.38 -11.78
N ALA A 347 9.08 7.31 -11.92
CA ALA A 347 8.21 7.40 -13.07
C ALA A 347 8.97 7.61 -14.39
N ALA A 348 10.08 8.36 -14.35
CA ALA A 348 10.89 8.64 -15.54
C ALA A 348 11.50 7.37 -16.16
N ASN A 349 11.76 6.35 -15.33
CA ASN A 349 12.32 5.07 -15.75
C ASN A 349 11.29 3.93 -15.74
N GLY A 350 9.99 4.25 -15.66
CA GLY A 350 8.92 3.25 -15.69
C GLY A 350 8.84 2.35 -14.46
N LYS A 351 9.41 2.77 -13.33
CA LYS A 351 9.42 2.00 -12.08
C LYS A 351 8.32 2.52 -11.15
N TYR A 352 7.15 1.90 -11.24
CA TYR A 352 5.98 2.29 -10.46
C TYR A 352 5.70 1.25 -9.37
N LEU A 353 5.06 1.70 -8.29
CA LEU A 353 4.23 0.81 -7.49
C LEU A 353 2.86 0.73 -8.17
N SER A 354 2.38 -0.48 -8.43
CA SER A 354 1.07 -0.71 -9.03
C SER A 354 0.22 -1.60 -8.15
N LEU A 355 -1.02 -1.19 -7.93
CA LEU A 355 -2.07 -1.99 -7.34
C LEU A 355 -3.00 -2.51 -8.42
N TYR A 356 -3.23 -3.81 -8.41
CA TYR A 356 -4.19 -4.48 -9.28
C TYR A 356 -5.38 -4.94 -8.45
N LEU A 357 -6.58 -4.54 -8.85
CA LEU A 357 -7.84 -5.05 -8.33
C LEU A 357 -8.58 -5.74 -9.48
N PRO A 358 -8.28 -7.01 -9.79
CA PRO A 358 -8.79 -7.67 -11.00
C PRO A 358 -10.29 -7.95 -10.98
N ASP A 359 -10.92 -7.93 -9.80
CA ASP A 359 -12.35 -8.18 -9.63
C ASP A 359 -13.19 -6.90 -9.54
N LEU A 360 -12.59 -5.72 -9.68
CA LEU A 360 -13.30 -4.44 -9.58
C LEU A 360 -14.01 -4.09 -10.89
N MET A 361 -15.34 -3.97 -10.86
CA MET A 361 -16.12 -3.35 -11.93
C MET A 361 -16.16 -1.84 -11.73
N TYR A 362 -15.13 -1.16 -12.23
CA TYR A 362 -14.92 0.27 -12.00
C TYR A 362 -15.70 1.16 -12.98
N HIS A 363 -16.50 2.08 -12.46
CA HIS A 363 -17.46 2.87 -13.23
C HIS A 363 -16.80 3.84 -14.24
N ARG A 364 -15.53 4.21 -14.00
CA ARG A 364 -14.72 5.07 -14.89
C ARG A 364 -13.80 4.28 -15.82
N ARG A 365 -13.83 2.94 -15.77
CA ARG A 365 -13.09 2.12 -16.73
C ARG A 365 -13.65 2.38 -18.14
N SER A 366 -12.77 2.35 -19.14
CA SER A 366 -13.12 2.48 -20.54
C SER A 366 -14.24 1.53 -20.97
N GLY A 367 -15.26 2.11 -21.59
CA GLY A 367 -16.45 1.41 -22.07
C GLY A 367 -17.61 2.39 -22.13
N SER A 368 -18.49 2.25 -23.12
CA SER A 368 -19.76 2.99 -23.13
C SER A 368 -20.75 2.38 -22.14
N THR A 369 -21.79 3.14 -21.79
CA THR A 369 -22.83 2.63 -20.90
C THR A 369 -23.45 1.33 -21.41
N GLY A 370 -23.45 0.32 -20.54
CA GLY A 370 -23.95 -1.02 -20.83
C GLY A 370 -23.08 -1.87 -21.76
N SER A 371 -21.80 -1.53 -22.01
CA SER A 371 -20.93 -2.30 -22.93
C SER A 371 -19.72 -2.97 -22.28
N GLY A 372 -19.46 -2.77 -20.99
CA GLY A 372 -18.29 -3.31 -20.30
C GLY A 372 -18.37 -4.82 -20.12
N THR A 373 -17.45 -5.57 -20.72
CA THR A 373 -17.38 -7.05 -20.62
C THR A 373 -16.18 -7.54 -19.81
N THR A 374 -15.15 -6.70 -19.65
CA THR A 374 -13.94 -7.01 -18.89
C THR A 374 -13.91 -6.18 -17.60
N MET A 375 -13.72 -6.83 -16.45
CA MET A 375 -13.54 -6.16 -15.16
C MET A 375 -12.06 -6.03 -14.78
N GLY A 376 -11.82 -5.37 -13.66
CA GLY A 376 -10.52 -5.08 -13.10
C GLY A 376 -10.16 -3.61 -13.17
N MET A 377 -9.22 -3.17 -12.34
CA MET A 377 -8.59 -1.85 -12.46
C MET A 377 -7.16 -1.92 -11.97
N THR A 378 -6.31 -1.08 -12.55
CA THR A 378 -4.94 -0.85 -12.08
C THR A 378 -4.83 0.58 -11.60
N PHE A 379 -4.21 0.76 -10.43
CA PHE A 379 -3.84 2.07 -9.92
C PHE A 379 -2.34 2.15 -9.76
N ILE A 380 -1.73 3.23 -10.25
CA ILE A 380 -0.29 3.40 -10.32
C ILE A 380 0.15 4.60 -9.48
N ALA A 381 1.26 4.45 -8.76
CA ALA A 381 1.86 5.53 -8.01
C ALA A 381 2.70 6.39 -8.95
N THR A 382 2.22 7.59 -9.29
CA THR A 382 2.89 8.48 -10.25
C THR A 382 2.79 9.94 -9.84
N GLY A 383 3.61 10.79 -10.43
CA GLY A 383 3.75 12.19 -10.05
C GLY A 383 4.98 12.45 -9.18
N ALA A 384 5.06 13.66 -8.64
CA ALA A 384 6.15 14.08 -7.76
C ALA A 384 5.93 13.58 -6.33
N THR A 385 7.02 13.25 -5.64
CA THR A 385 7.00 13.03 -4.20
C THR A 385 6.58 14.31 -3.49
N GLN A 386 5.58 14.20 -2.62
CA GLN A 386 5.04 15.25 -1.79
C GLN A 386 5.37 14.96 -0.33
N VAL A 387 5.42 16.01 0.50
CA VAL A 387 5.66 15.89 1.95
C VAL A 387 4.43 16.39 2.66
N MET A 388 3.94 15.61 3.62
CA MET A 388 2.78 15.99 4.44
C MET A 388 3.15 17.19 5.35
N PRO A 389 2.29 18.21 5.46
CA PRO A 389 2.60 19.43 6.21
C PRO A 389 3.07 19.15 7.65
N ASN A 390 4.10 19.85 8.11
CA ASN A 390 4.63 19.73 9.48
C ASN A 390 5.11 18.31 9.88
N THR A 391 5.35 17.43 8.91
CA THR A 391 5.91 16.09 9.13
C THR A 391 7.06 15.83 8.15
N ASP A 392 7.81 14.75 8.37
CA ASP A 392 8.80 14.24 7.41
C ASP A 392 8.23 13.07 6.57
N ILE A 393 6.90 12.90 6.56
CA ILE A 393 6.23 11.80 5.85
C ILE A 393 6.07 12.16 4.38
N GLU A 394 6.74 11.39 3.54
CA GLU A 394 6.64 11.48 2.09
C GLU A 394 5.51 10.62 1.54
N PHE A 395 4.79 11.14 0.55
CA PHE A 395 3.78 10.39 -0.20
C PHE A 395 3.84 10.67 -1.70
N ILE A 396 3.27 9.73 -2.47
CA ILE A 396 3.07 9.85 -3.92
C ILE A 396 1.60 9.52 -4.18
N ASP A 397 0.96 10.29 -5.05
CA ASP A 397 -0.44 10.05 -5.42
C ASP A 397 -0.59 8.71 -6.15
N LEU A 398 -1.60 7.95 -5.75
CA LEU A 398 -2.04 6.74 -6.42
C LEU A 398 -3.19 7.12 -7.36
N VAL A 399 -2.99 6.92 -8.65
CA VAL A 399 -3.92 7.39 -9.69
C VAL A 399 -4.41 6.25 -10.57
N GLU A 400 -5.54 6.46 -11.23
CA GLU A 400 -6.03 5.58 -12.29
C GLU A 400 -4.96 5.34 -13.36
N ASP A 401 -4.74 4.07 -13.76
CA ASP A 401 -3.96 3.78 -14.96
C ASP A 401 -4.69 4.36 -16.18
N TYR A 402 -4.07 5.36 -16.80
CA TYR A 402 -4.62 6.10 -17.93
C TYR A 402 -4.92 5.21 -19.15
N THR A 403 -4.32 4.02 -19.22
CA THR A 403 -4.57 3.05 -20.32
C THR A 403 -5.89 2.30 -20.16
N LEU A 404 -6.49 2.31 -18.96
CA LEU A 404 -7.72 1.59 -18.65
C LEU A 404 -8.96 2.49 -18.62
N ILE A 405 -8.79 3.82 -18.65
CA ILE A 405 -9.89 4.81 -18.71
C ILE A 405 -10.03 5.40 -20.12
N PRO A 406 -11.16 6.04 -20.48
CA PRO A 406 -11.31 6.70 -21.78
C PRO A 406 -10.23 7.77 -21.99
N THR A 407 -9.64 7.83 -23.19
CA THR A 407 -8.53 8.75 -23.52
C THR A 407 -8.85 10.25 -23.40
N SER A 408 -10.14 10.60 -23.38
CA SER A 408 -10.63 11.96 -23.16
C SER A 408 -10.75 12.35 -21.69
N THR A 409 -10.49 11.42 -20.76
CA THR A 409 -10.72 11.60 -19.33
C THR A 409 -9.39 11.79 -18.60
N THR A 410 -9.34 12.74 -17.67
CA THR A 410 -8.19 12.92 -16.79
C THR A 410 -8.20 11.85 -15.69
N PRO A 411 -7.08 11.14 -15.44
CA PRO A 411 -6.94 10.22 -14.33
C PRO A 411 -7.29 10.86 -12.98
N LYS A 412 -8.14 10.19 -12.21
CA LYS A 412 -8.48 10.57 -10.82
C LYS A 412 -7.39 10.08 -9.86
N VAL A 413 -7.09 10.88 -8.84
CA VAL A 413 -6.33 10.42 -7.66
C VAL A 413 -7.29 9.65 -6.76
N VAL A 414 -6.96 8.40 -6.45
CA VAL A 414 -7.79 7.49 -5.66
C VAL A 414 -7.13 7.04 -4.37
N GLY A 415 -5.86 7.41 -4.17
CA GLY A 415 -5.02 6.91 -3.09
C GLY A 415 -3.75 7.72 -2.89
N ARG A 416 -2.97 7.30 -1.89
CA ARG A 416 -1.59 7.71 -1.68
C ARG A 416 -0.74 6.49 -1.34
N ILE A 417 0.49 6.48 -1.83
CA ILE A 417 1.54 5.58 -1.38
C ILE A 417 2.44 6.34 -0.43
N TYR A 418 2.83 5.69 0.66
CA TYR A 418 3.82 6.19 1.62
C TYR A 418 5.08 5.33 1.54
N PRO A 419 6.06 5.69 0.68
CA PRO A 419 7.23 4.87 0.41
C PRO A 419 8.03 4.49 1.66
N GLN A 420 8.24 5.48 2.54
CA GLN A 420 8.98 5.33 3.80
C GLN A 420 8.26 4.37 4.76
N LEU A 421 6.92 4.41 4.78
CA LEU A 421 6.08 3.60 5.65
C LEU A 421 5.72 2.25 5.05
N LYS A 422 6.12 1.98 3.80
CA LYS A 422 5.80 0.75 3.05
C LYS A 422 4.30 0.41 3.09
N THR A 423 3.48 1.46 2.95
CA THR A 423 2.02 1.40 3.08
C THR A 423 1.37 2.05 1.88
N CYS A 424 0.25 1.49 1.43
CA CYS A 424 -0.65 2.10 0.46
C CYS A 424 -1.98 2.44 1.13
N VAL A 425 -2.57 3.57 0.76
CA VAL A 425 -3.91 3.96 1.17
C VAL A 425 -4.77 4.25 -0.05
N ILE A 426 -5.97 3.68 -0.11
CA ILE A 426 -7.04 4.10 -1.01
C ILE A 426 -8.00 4.97 -0.20
N HIS A 427 -8.34 6.16 -0.70
CA HIS A 427 -9.23 7.13 -0.03
C HIS A 427 -10.46 7.48 -0.87
N ASP A 428 -10.63 6.84 -2.02
CA ASP A 428 -11.87 6.88 -2.78
C ASP A 428 -12.91 6.00 -2.10
N ASP A 429 -13.93 6.62 -1.48
CA ASP A 429 -14.95 5.94 -0.68
C ASP A 429 -15.72 4.86 -1.45
N GLU A 430 -15.89 5.03 -2.77
CA GLU A 430 -16.58 4.05 -3.61
C GLU A 430 -15.73 2.80 -3.87
N ILE A 431 -14.42 2.94 -4.03
CA ILE A 431 -13.49 1.79 -4.09
C ILE A 431 -13.44 1.09 -2.72
N VAL A 432 -13.42 1.84 -1.61
CA VAL A 432 -13.48 1.24 -0.26
C VAL A 432 -14.78 0.44 -0.07
N ALA A 433 -15.91 0.96 -0.56
CA ALA A 433 -17.18 0.24 -0.54
C ALA A 433 -17.17 -1.01 -1.43
N ALA A 434 -16.67 -0.92 -2.67
CA ALA A 434 -16.60 -2.04 -3.60
C ALA A 434 -15.63 -3.16 -3.16
N THR A 435 -14.65 -2.83 -2.33
CA THR A 435 -13.71 -3.82 -1.74
C THR A 435 -14.16 -4.36 -0.38
N SER A 436 -15.26 -3.85 0.17
CA SER A 436 -15.78 -4.30 1.47
C SER A 436 -16.53 -5.61 1.37
N TYR A 437 -16.32 -6.51 2.33
CA TYR A 437 -17.06 -7.77 2.40
C TYR A 437 -18.54 -7.54 2.78
N LYS A 438 -18.88 -6.36 3.33
CA LYS A 438 -20.23 -6.02 3.79
C LYS A 438 -21.09 -5.33 2.72
N SER A 439 -20.52 -4.85 1.62
CA SER A 439 -21.24 -3.99 0.66
C SER A 439 -22.18 -4.70 -0.31
N ASN A 440 -22.14 -6.04 -0.41
CA ASN A 440 -22.89 -6.83 -1.41
C ASN A 440 -22.59 -6.42 -2.87
N ARG A 441 -21.39 -5.93 -3.18
CA ARG A 441 -20.99 -5.59 -4.55
C ARG A 441 -19.47 -5.57 -4.72
N ASN A 442 -19.01 -5.80 -5.95
CA ASN A 442 -17.63 -5.56 -6.42
C ASN A 442 -17.57 -4.47 -7.51
N TRP A 443 -18.59 -3.61 -7.60
CA TRP A 443 -18.65 -2.49 -8.52
C TRP A 443 -18.74 -1.16 -7.78
N THR A 444 -18.24 -0.12 -8.40
CA THR A 444 -18.41 1.27 -7.95
C THR A 444 -19.58 1.92 -8.68
N LEU A 445 -20.16 2.95 -8.08
CA LEU A 445 -21.22 3.78 -8.62
C LEU A 445 -20.71 5.23 -8.79
N PRO A 446 -21.11 5.95 -9.86
CA PRO A 446 -20.75 7.36 -10.04
C PRO A 446 -21.48 8.28 -9.07
N GLU A 447 -20.89 9.42 -8.71
CA GLU A 447 -21.56 10.49 -7.99
C GLU A 447 -22.75 11.14 -8.76
N LEU A 448 -23.62 11.81 -8.00
CA LEU A 448 -24.69 12.66 -8.52
C LEU A 448 -24.19 14.07 -8.82
N ALA A 449 -24.88 14.78 -9.70
CA ALA A 449 -24.82 16.23 -9.83
C ALA A 449 -26.21 16.83 -9.62
N ALA A 450 -26.30 17.92 -8.87
CA ALA A 450 -27.56 18.59 -8.55
C ALA A 450 -27.49 20.10 -8.74
N THR A 451 -28.65 20.69 -9.04
CA THR A 451 -28.82 22.14 -9.21
C THR A 451 -30.12 22.62 -8.58
N LEU A 452 -30.13 23.88 -8.17
CA LEU A 452 -31.34 24.53 -7.64
C LEU A 452 -32.29 24.90 -8.78
N GLN A 453 -33.57 24.59 -8.59
CA GLN A 453 -34.63 24.93 -9.52
C GLN A 453 -35.73 25.74 -8.82
N ALA A 454 -36.45 26.56 -9.58
CA ALA A 454 -37.68 27.18 -9.09
C ALA A 454 -38.68 26.11 -8.60
N PRO A 455 -39.43 26.38 -7.51
CA PRO A 455 -40.40 25.42 -6.98
C PRO A 455 -41.36 24.89 -8.04
N SER A 456 -41.53 23.58 -8.03
CA SER A 456 -42.33 22.76 -8.93
C SER A 456 -43.24 21.84 -8.11
N GLY A 457 -44.12 21.07 -8.75
CA GLY A 457 -44.99 20.13 -8.03
C GLY A 457 -46.19 20.78 -7.31
N GLY A 458 -46.70 21.93 -7.78
CA GLY A 458 -48.00 22.47 -7.33
C GLY A 458 -48.02 23.13 -5.94
N LYS A 459 -46.87 23.31 -5.28
CA LYS A 459 -46.70 24.19 -4.11
C LYS A 459 -45.87 25.41 -4.51
N SER A 460 -46.13 26.57 -3.88
CA SER A 460 -45.37 27.81 -4.12
C SER A 460 -44.04 27.89 -3.36
N THR A 461 -43.66 26.84 -2.63
CA THR A 461 -42.46 26.77 -1.78
C THR A 461 -41.63 25.54 -2.13
N GLY A 462 -40.31 25.70 -2.28
CA GLY A 462 -39.39 24.60 -2.60
C GLY A 462 -39.09 23.67 -1.42
N VAL A 463 -38.42 22.54 -1.69
CA VAL A 463 -38.00 21.57 -0.66
C VAL A 463 -36.84 22.07 0.21
N LEU A 464 -35.87 22.78 -0.37
CA LEU A 464 -34.67 23.25 0.32
C LEU A 464 -34.84 24.72 0.71
N ASP A 465 -34.92 24.99 2.01
CA ASP A 465 -35.06 26.35 2.55
C ASP A 465 -33.76 27.15 2.41
N ILE A 466 -33.82 28.46 2.67
CA ILE A 466 -32.68 29.36 2.47
C ILE A 466 -31.56 29.01 3.47
N ASN A 467 -30.32 28.95 3.00
CA ASN A 467 -29.10 28.59 3.72
C ASN A 467 -28.99 27.13 4.19
N ASP A 468 -30.05 26.34 4.07
CA ASP A 468 -29.98 24.90 4.35
C ASP A 468 -29.16 24.19 3.27
N THR A 469 -28.55 23.08 3.68
CA THR A 469 -27.73 22.21 2.83
C THR A 469 -28.33 20.82 2.76
N MET A 470 -28.44 20.29 1.55
CA MET A 470 -28.86 18.92 1.30
C MET A 470 -27.66 18.07 0.90
N TYR A 471 -27.49 16.95 1.59
CA TYR A 471 -26.62 15.86 1.17
C TYR A 471 -27.43 14.91 0.30
N LEU A 472 -26.88 14.51 -0.85
CA LEU A 472 -27.51 13.60 -1.80
C LEU A 472 -26.59 12.44 -2.13
N THR A 473 -27.20 11.26 -2.23
CA THR A 473 -26.66 10.04 -2.84
C THR A 473 -27.84 9.22 -3.38
N TYR A 474 -27.61 8.00 -3.84
CA TYR A 474 -28.66 7.11 -4.31
C TYR A 474 -28.37 5.65 -4.00
N ILE A 475 -29.41 4.83 -4.13
CA ILE A 475 -29.32 3.39 -4.06
C ILE A 475 -30.03 2.77 -5.28
N LEU A 476 -29.45 1.67 -5.74
CA LEU A 476 -30.04 0.78 -6.72
C LEU A 476 -30.47 -0.50 -6.00
N GLU A 477 -31.75 -0.85 -6.09
CA GLU A 477 -32.28 -2.05 -5.46
C GLU A 477 -32.78 -3.05 -6.51
N ASN A 478 -32.85 -4.31 -6.10
CA ASN A 478 -33.50 -5.36 -6.85
C ASN A 478 -34.62 -5.95 -5.99
N THR A 479 -35.87 -5.74 -6.41
CA THR A 479 -37.08 -6.10 -5.68
C THR A 479 -37.87 -7.25 -6.32
N SER A 480 -37.46 -7.68 -7.51
CA SER A 480 -38.08 -8.76 -8.29
C SER A 480 -38.11 -10.13 -7.60
N GLY A 481 -37.40 -10.30 -6.48
CA GLY A 481 -37.35 -11.54 -5.71
C GLY A 481 -36.47 -12.63 -6.33
N SER A 482 -35.92 -12.40 -7.52
CA SER A 482 -34.93 -13.23 -8.20
C SER A 482 -33.68 -12.40 -8.53
N GLY A 483 -32.55 -13.06 -8.76
CA GLY A 483 -31.29 -12.41 -9.12
C GLY A 483 -30.44 -11.98 -7.93
N LEU A 484 -29.71 -10.87 -8.12
CA LEU A 484 -28.82 -10.29 -7.11
C LEU A 484 -29.61 -9.66 -5.97
N THR A 485 -29.05 -9.69 -4.76
CA THR A 485 -29.59 -8.97 -3.60
C THR A 485 -29.23 -7.48 -3.66
N THR A 486 -29.95 -6.66 -2.89
CA THR A 486 -29.68 -5.22 -2.81
C THR A 486 -28.28 -4.96 -2.26
N SER A 487 -27.53 -4.12 -2.99
CA SER A 487 -26.17 -3.71 -2.63
C SER A 487 -26.17 -2.42 -1.81
N MET A 488 -25.01 -2.04 -1.28
CA MET A 488 -24.82 -0.77 -0.60
C MET A 488 -25.16 0.43 -1.49
N SER A 489 -25.64 1.52 -0.89
CA SER A 489 -25.83 2.81 -1.58
C SER A 489 -24.50 3.37 -2.10
N CYS A 490 -24.56 4.35 -3.01
CA CYS A 490 -23.38 5.10 -3.41
C CYS A 490 -22.81 5.87 -2.19
N GLN A 491 -21.50 5.78 -2.01
CA GLN A 491 -20.70 6.42 -0.98
C GLN A 491 -20.06 7.71 -1.47
N GLU A 492 -20.18 8.10 -2.73
CA GLU A 492 -19.87 9.48 -3.14
C GLU A 492 -21.07 10.37 -2.79
N TYR A 493 -20.93 11.15 -1.71
CA TYR A 493 -21.96 12.11 -1.29
C TYR A 493 -21.70 13.45 -1.95
N VAL A 494 -22.77 14.09 -2.42
CA VAL A 494 -22.70 15.47 -2.92
C VAL A 494 -23.54 16.40 -2.05
N LYS A 495 -23.07 17.63 -1.89
CA LYS A 495 -23.69 18.69 -1.11
C LYS A 495 -24.25 19.77 -2.04
N ILE A 496 -25.43 20.28 -1.72
CA ILE A 496 -25.99 21.47 -2.36
C ILE A 496 -26.59 22.39 -1.30
N THR A 497 -26.17 23.65 -1.33
CA THR A 497 -26.67 24.68 -0.41
C THR A 497 -27.56 25.66 -1.15
N ASN A 498 -28.73 25.98 -0.59
CA ASN A 498 -29.57 27.02 -1.14
C ASN A 498 -29.10 28.41 -0.71
N ASN A 499 -28.17 28.96 -1.47
CA ASN A 499 -27.67 30.32 -1.30
C ASN A 499 -28.51 31.39 -2.03
N THR A 500 -29.75 31.07 -2.40
CA THR A 500 -30.66 32.00 -3.09
C THR A 500 -31.62 32.68 -2.11
N SER A 501 -32.40 33.64 -2.59
CA SER A 501 -33.31 34.44 -1.75
C SER A 501 -34.68 33.80 -1.48
N SER A 502 -34.92 32.56 -1.90
CA SER A 502 -36.18 31.84 -1.65
C SER A 502 -35.94 30.34 -1.58
N ALA A 503 -36.87 29.59 -0.96
CA ALA A 503 -36.84 28.13 -1.00
C ALA A 503 -36.87 27.61 -2.45
N LYS A 504 -36.09 26.57 -2.74
CA LYS A 504 -35.89 25.98 -4.08
C LYS A 504 -36.13 24.47 -4.08
N ASP A 505 -36.43 23.96 -5.27
CA ASP A 505 -36.39 22.52 -5.51
C ASP A 505 -34.98 22.09 -5.92
N VAL A 506 -34.71 20.80 -5.82
CA VAL A 506 -33.41 20.21 -6.19
C VAL A 506 -33.60 19.28 -7.37
N ALA A 507 -33.07 19.67 -8.53
CA ALA A 507 -32.96 18.80 -9.69
C ALA A 507 -31.63 18.05 -9.64
N PHE A 508 -31.61 16.78 -10.01
CA PHE A 508 -30.40 15.97 -9.95
C PHE A 508 -30.28 15.00 -11.12
N ARG A 509 -29.08 14.45 -11.32
CA ARG A 509 -28.73 13.48 -12.37
C ARG A 509 -27.45 12.73 -12.00
N ILE A 510 -27.15 11.65 -12.70
CA ILE A 510 -25.78 11.10 -12.71
C ILE A 510 -24.85 12.16 -13.30
N ASN A 511 -23.66 12.36 -12.71
CA ASN A 511 -22.78 13.49 -13.03
C ASN A 511 -22.34 13.55 -14.52
N GLY A 512 -22.34 12.42 -15.21
CA GLY A 512 -22.03 12.34 -16.64
C GLY A 512 -22.73 11.19 -17.34
N THR A 513 -22.28 10.94 -18.57
CA THR A 513 -22.68 9.82 -19.42
C THR A 513 -21.51 8.86 -19.58
N ASP A 514 -21.79 7.62 -19.97
CA ASP A 514 -20.77 6.57 -20.11
C ASP A 514 -20.04 6.27 -18.79
N LEU A 515 -20.74 6.39 -17.67
CA LEU A 515 -20.26 6.10 -16.32
C LEU A 515 -20.85 4.80 -15.76
N LEU A 516 -21.74 4.12 -16.49
CA LEU A 516 -22.33 2.84 -16.09
C LEU A 516 -22.01 1.74 -17.11
N PRO A 517 -20.72 1.44 -17.38
CA PRO A 517 -20.34 0.44 -18.37
C PRO A 517 -20.82 -0.98 -18.00
N TYR A 518 -21.01 -1.28 -16.71
CA TYR A 518 -21.38 -2.61 -16.22
C TYR A 518 -22.83 -2.77 -15.79
N MET A 519 -23.64 -1.71 -15.81
CA MET A 519 -25.07 -1.85 -15.56
C MET A 519 -25.77 -2.38 -16.81
N ARG A 520 -26.77 -3.24 -16.66
CA ARG A 520 -27.54 -3.83 -17.78
C ARG A 520 -29.03 -3.70 -17.56
N LYS A 521 -29.75 -3.60 -18.68
CA LYS A 521 -31.18 -3.91 -18.77
C LYS A 521 -31.33 -5.38 -19.16
N ILE A 522 -32.15 -6.12 -18.42
CA ILE A 522 -32.35 -7.57 -18.66
C ILE A 522 -33.28 -7.80 -19.85
N GLU A 523 -34.35 -7.03 -19.98
CA GLU A 523 -35.44 -7.33 -20.92
C GLU A 523 -35.04 -7.09 -22.40
N THR A 524 -33.89 -6.48 -22.66
CA THR A 524 -33.47 -6.13 -24.03
C THR A 524 -31.97 -6.32 -24.21
N GLY A 525 -31.59 -7.40 -24.89
CA GLY A 525 -30.20 -7.62 -25.31
C GLY A 525 -29.23 -7.92 -24.17
N TYR A 526 -29.71 -8.49 -23.06
CA TYR A 526 -28.87 -8.90 -21.94
C TYR A 526 -27.81 -9.93 -22.40
N ASP A 527 -26.56 -9.59 -22.16
CA ASP A 527 -25.37 -10.35 -22.56
C ASP A 527 -24.84 -11.25 -21.42
N GLY A 528 -25.46 -11.20 -20.24
CA GLY A 528 -25.04 -11.96 -19.07
C GLY A 528 -23.94 -11.29 -18.24
N TYR A 529 -23.46 -10.11 -18.61
CA TYR A 529 -22.39 -9.42 -17.88
C TYR A 529 -22.94 -8.39 -16.88
N GLY A 530 -22.11 -8.03 -15.91
CA GLY A 530 -22.34 -6.90 -15.02
C GLY A 530 -23.47 -7.11 -14.02
N PHE A 531 -24.16 -6.02 -13.67
CA PHE A 531 -25.23 -6.00 -12.69
C PHE A 531 -26.47 -5.28 -13.23
N TYR A 532 -27.59 -5.43 -12.55
CA TYR A 532 -28.86 -4.79 -12.91
C TYR A 532 -29.63 -4.41 -11.65
N ALA A 533 -30.61 -3.52 -11.80
CA ALA A 533 -31.50 -3.08 -10.74
C ALA A 533 -32.87 -2.73 -11.33
N ASP A 534 -33.92 -2.87 -10.53
CA ASP A 534 -35.30 -2.52 -10.92
C ASP A 534 -35.79 -1.25 -10.21
N LYS A 535 -35.08 -0.79 -9.16
CA LYS A 535 -35.40 0.42 -8.42
C LYS A 535 -34.24 1.40 -8.36
N PHE A 536 -34.55 2.67 -8.60
CA PHE A 536 -33.67 3.81 -8.39
C PHE A 536 -34.29 4.73 -7.35
N LYS A 537 -33.65 4.83 -6.19
CA LYS A 537 -34.10 5.71 -5.10
C LYS A 537 -33.06 6.78 -4.81
N LEU A 538 -33.52 8.02 -4.71
CA LEU A 538 -32.72 9.12 -4.17
C LEU A 538 -32.66 8.98 -2.66
N VAL A 539 -31.46 9.09 -2.09
CA VAL A 539 -31.23 9.08 -0.64
C VAL A 539 -30.65 10.44 -0.25
N TYR A 540 -31.32 11.14 0.66
CA TYR A 540 -30.95 12.52 1.00
C TYR A 540 -31.23 12.88 2.46
N GLN A 541 -30.52 13.89 2.96
CA GLN A 541 -30.76 14.52 4.25
C GLN A 541 -30.49 16.02 4.17
N ILE A 542 -31.37 16.81 4.80
CA ILE A 542 -31.22 18.27 4.91
C ILE A 542 -30.64 18.59 6.29
N VAL A 543 -29.61 19.44 6.31
CA VAL A 543 -28.99 20.00 7.52
C VAL A 543 -29.02 21.53 7.45
N GLN A 544 -28.94 22.19 8.61
CA GLN A 544 -29.04 23.66 8.70
C GLN A 544 -27.69 24.35 8.52
N ASP A 545 -26.62 23.77 9.09
CA ASP A 545 -25.25 24.24 8.86
C ASP A 545 -24.57 23.31 7.85
N PRO A 546 -23.93 23.82 6.79
CA PRO A 546 -23.25 22.97 5.82
C PRO A 546 -22.02 22.25 6.40
N THR A 547 -21.55 22.63 7.58
CA THR A 547 -20.50 21.92 8.33
C THR A 547 -21.04 20.76 9.17
N ASP A 548 -22.36 20.70 9.40
CA ASP A 548 -22.98 19.58 10.09
C ASP A 548 -22.87 18.31 9.25
N ARG A 549 -22.52 17.20 9.93
CA ARG A 549 -22.56 15.87 9.33
C ARG A 549 -23.99 15.33 9.34
N PRO A 550 -24.43 14.64 8.28
CA PRO A 550 -25.71 13.91 8.27
C PRO A 550 -25.79 12.91 9.42
N ASP A 551 -26.96 12.85 10.09
CA ASP A 551 -27.24 11.79 11.06
C ASP A 551 -27.54 10.47 10.31
N PRO A 552 -26.76 9.39 10.55
CA PRO A 552 -26.90 8.12 9.83
C PRO A 552 -28.32 7.51 9.89
N GLY A 553 -29.11 7.80 10.92
CA GLY A 553 -30.45 7.26 11.09
C GLY A 553 -31.58 8.13 10.55
N MET A 554 -31.29 9.33 10.04
CA MET A 554 -32.30 10.33 9.64
C MET A 554 -32.32 10.61 8.12
N TRP A 555 -31.62 9.80 7.34
CA TRP A 555 -31.70 9.85 5.89
C TRP A 555 -33.11 9.48 5.40
N LYS A 556 -33.58 10.21 4.39
CA LYS A 556 -34.82 9.91 3.68
C LYS A 556 -34.52 9.25 2.35
N GLU A 557 -35.45 8.43 1.87
CA GLU A 557 -35.46 7.88 0.53
C GLU A 557 -36.75 8.21 -0.22
N PHE A 558 -36.65 8.40 -1.54
CA PHE A 558 -37.80 8.48 -2.44
C PHE A 558 -37.53 7.69 -3.72
N ASP A 559 -38.49 6.85 -4.13
CA ASP A 559 -38.41 6.04 -5.35
C ASP A 559 -38.72 6.87 -6.60
N PHE A 560 -37.70 7.11 -7.42
CA PHE A 560 -37.81 7.82 -8.70
C PHE A 560 -37.96 6.87 -9.89
N THR A 561 -38.15 5.57 -9.64
CA THR A 561 -38.35 4.58 -10.68
C THR A 561 -39.62 4.89 -11.47
N SER A 562 -39.44 5.08 -12.78
CA SER A 562 -40.53 5.32 -13.70
C SER A 562 -40.20 4.77 -15.08
N THR A 563 -41.21 4.70 -15.95
CA THR A 563 -41.03 4.29 -17.35
C THR A 563 -40.11 5.23 -18.14
N ALA A 564 -39.78 6.41 -17.62
CA ALA A 564 -38.76 7.29 -18.19
C ALA A 564 -37.35 6.67 -18.12
N ILE A 565 -37.10 5.78 -17.16
CA ILE A 565 -35.80 5.09 -17.00
C ILE A 565 -35.90 3.58 -17.16
N THR A 566 -37.10 2.98 -17.09
CA THR A 566 -37.28 1.53 -17.28
C THR A 566 -37.86 1.16 -18.65
N VAL A 567 -38.36 2.11 -19.43
CA VAL A 567 -39.16 1.92 -20.67
C VAL A 567 -40.53 1.28 -20.39
N GLY A 568 -40.57 0.06 -19.84
CA GLY A 568 -41.79 -0.63 -19.41
C GLY A 568 -41.99 -0.63 -17.89
N ALA A 569 -43.24 -0.82 -17.45
CA ALA A 569 -43.55 -0.91 -16.02
C ALA A 569 -43.09 -2.26 -15.44
N GLY A 570 -42.37 -2.23 -14.32
CA GLY A 570 -41.84 -3.42 -13.65
C GLY A 570 -40.61 -4.04 -14.33
N GLU A 571 -40.06 -3.36 -15.33
CA GLU A 571 -38.81 -3.76 -16.00
C GLU A 571 -37.58 -3.22 -15.27
N THR A 572 -36.42 -3.83 -15.53
CA THR A 572 -35.14 -3.30 -15.07
C THR A 572 -34.79 -1.95 -15.71
N ILE A 573 -33.98 -1.18 -14.99
CA ILE A 573 -33.53 0.16 -15.40
C ILE A 573 -32.66 0.06 -16.66
N ASP A 574 -32.95 0.90 -17.66
CA ASP A 574 -32.04 1.16 -18.76
C ASP A 574 -30.96 2.15 -18.29
N PRO A 575 -29.68 1.73 -18.22
CA PRO A 575 -28.63 2.59 -17.72
C PRO A 575 -28.39 3.82 -18.61
N LYS A 576 -28.71 3.77 -19.91
CA LYS A 576 -28.60 4.94 -20.81
C LYS A 576 -29.65 5.99 -20.51
N LEU A 577 -30.85 5.57 -20.10
CA LEU A 577 -31.91 6.49 -19.71
C LEU A 577 -31.68 7.04 -18.29
N LEU A 578 -31.11 6.21 -17.39
CA LEU A 578 -30.70 6.65 -16.05
C LEU A 578 -29.66 7.78 -16.11
N GLU A 579 -28.71 7.70 -17.04
CA GLU A 579 -27.72 8.76 -17.31
C GLU A 579 -28.28 9.95 -18.11
N GLY A 580 -29.61 10.04 -18.27
CA GLY A 580 -30.28 11.15 -18.93
C GLY A 580 -29.90 12.50 -18.30
N GLN A 581 -29.21 13.34 -19.07
CA GLN A 581 -28.65 14.59 -18.57
C GLN A 581 -29.68 15.72 -18.38
N THR A 582 -30.97 15.44 -18.65
CA THR A 582 -32.10 16.38 -18.55
C THR A 582 -33.07 15.91 -17.46
N PRO A 583 -32.98 16.46 -16.22
CA PRO A 583 -33.78 15.99 -15.07
C PRO A 583 -35.30 16.05 -15.27
N THR A 584 -35.80 16.97 -16.11
CA THR A 584 -37.24 17.04 -16.44
C THR A 584 -37.72 15.88 -17.31
N THR A 585 -36.82 15.25 -18.09
CA THR A 585 -37.13 14.07 -18.90
C THR A 585 -37.13 12.80 -18.04
N THR A 586 -36.15 12.67 -17.13
CA THR A 586 -36.06 11.52 -16.21
C THR A 586 -37.04 11.63 -15.04
N GLY A 587 -37.51 12.83 -14.72
CA GLY A 587 -38.36 13.11 -13.57
C GLY A 587 -37.58 13.35 -12.27
N PHE A 588 -36.26 13.51 -12.34
CA PHE A 588 -35.33 13.65 -11.20
C PHE A 588 -35.33 15.07 -10.61
N ILE A 589 -36.48 15.45 -10.06
CA ILE A 589 -36.68 16.71 -9.34
C ILE A 589 -37.29 16.37 -7.99
N LEU A 590 -36.55 16.63 -6.91
CA LEU A 590 -37.05 16.55 -5.55
C LEU A 590 -37.79 17.85 -5.22
N ASP A 591 -39.09 17.72 -5.03
CA ASP A 591 -40.00 18.81 -4.67
C ASP A 591 -40.65 18.53 -3.31
N LYS A 592 -41.38 19.53 -2.80
CA LYS A 592 -42.02 19.45 -1.48
C LYS A 592 -43.15 18.42 -1.39
N ILE A 593 -43.70 17.93 -2.50
CA ILE A 593 -44.66 16.81 -2.48
C ILE A 593 -43.91 15.49 -2.33
N LYS A 594 -42.86 15.27 -3.12
CA LYS A 594 -42.04 14.06 -3.04
C LYS A 594 -41.34 13.94 -1.69
N ASP A 595 -40.84 15.03 -1.12
CA ASP A 595 -40.28 15.02 0.24
C ASP A 595 -41.32 14.67 1.32
N SER A 596 -42.57 15.11 1.15
CA SER A 596 -43.65 14.74 2.07
C SER A 596 -44.04 13.25 1.97
N ALA A 597 -43.76 12.62 0.82
CA ALA A 597 -44.03 11.21 0.56
C ALA A 597 -42.80 10.31 0.78
N ALA A 598 -41.63 10.89 1.02
CA ALA A 598 -40.39 10.17 1.27
C ALA A 598 -40.43 9.42 2.61
N THR A 599 -39.79 8.26 2.65
CA THR A 599 -39.72 7.40 3.83
C THR A 599 -38.31 7.43 4.43
N THR A 600 -38.13 6.94 5.66
CA THR A 600 -36.80 6.78 6.24
C THR A 600 -36.01 5.73 5.46
N PHE A 601 -34.79 6.08 5.05
CA PHE A 601 -33.84 5.16 4.43
C PHE A 601 -33.27 4.22 5.49
N SER A 602 -33.22 2.92 5.20
CA SER A 602 -32.65 1.92 6.11
C SER A 602 -31.92 0.81 5.36
N MET A 603 -30.69 0.54 5.78
CA MET A 603 -29.84 -0.52 5.23
C MET A 603 -29.82 -1.79 6.09
N ILE A 604 -30.49 -1.73 7.25
CA ILE A 604 -30.42 -2.77 8.29
C ILE A 604 -30.81 -4.15 7.74
N SER A 605 -31.95 -4.26 7.08
CA SER A 605 -32.44 -5.54 6.54
C SER A 605 -31.71 -5.96 5.27
N ALA A 606 -31.33 -5.00 4.42
CA ALA A 606 -30.69 -5.28 3.13
C ALA A 606 -29.31 -5.92 3.30
N LEU A 607 -28.51 -5.43 4.26
CA LEU A 607 -27.17 -5.93 4.53
C LEU A 607 -27.08 -6.82 5.78
N ASN A 608 -28.20 -7.05 6.47
CA ASN A 608 -28.25 -7.69 7.78
C ASN A 608 -27.23 -7.06 8.75
N MET A 609 -27.47 -5.80 9.13
CA MET A 609 -26.57 -5.05 10.00
C MET A 609 -26.52 -5.68 11.40
N PRO A 610 -25.32 -6.00 11.94
CA PRO A 610 -25.17 -6.60 13.25
C PRO A 610 -25.77 -5.77 14.39
N ALA A 611 -26.51 -6.44 15.26
CA ALA A 611 -26.91 -5.88 16.55
C ALA A 611 -25.71 -5.89 17.53
N ASN A 612 -25.70 -5.00 18.51
CA ASN A 612 -24.66 -4.96 19.55
C ASN A 612 -24.53 -6.27 20.36
N THR A 613 -25.54 -7.14 20.30
CA THR A 613 -25.55 -8.47 20.93
C THR A 613 -24.99 -9.58 20.05
N GLN A 614 -24.62 -9.29 18.78
CA GLN A 614 -24.13 -10.26 17.80
C GLN A 614 -22.81 -9.78 17.14
N PRO A 615 -21.77 -9.46 17.93
CA PRO A 615 -20.50 -8.91 17.41
C PRO A 615 -19.70 -9.90 16.55
N GLU A 616 -20.10 -11.17 16.51
CA GLU A 616 -19.49 -12.20 15.66
C GLU A 616 -19.92 -12.12 14.19
N GLN A 617 -20.99 -11.38 13.87
CA GLN A 617 -21.46 -11.22 12.49
C GLN A 617 -20.50 -10.35 11.67
N LEU A 618 -20.57 -10.49 10.34
CA LEU A 618 -19.71 -9.71 9.45
C LEU A 618 -20.16 -8.24 9.45
N GLN A 619 -19.22 -7.33 9.71
CA GLN A 619 -19.43 -5.89 9.76
C GLN A 619 -18.49 -5.17 8.78
N PHE A 620 -18.79 -3.90 8.46
CA PHE A 620 -17.83 -3.02 7.79
C PHE A 620 -16.49 -2.96 8.56
N GLY A 621 -15.38 -2.91 7.84
CA GLY A 621 -14.05 -2.89 8.43
C GLY A 621 -13.54 -4.27 8.88
N ASP A 622 -14.29 -5.35 8.68
CA ASP A 622 -13.83 -6.72 8.93
C ASP A 622 -12.87 -7.27 7.88
N GLU A 623 -12.52 -6.48 6.86
CA GLU A 623 -11.50 -6.85 5.89
C GLU A 623 -10.16 -7.08 6.60
N ARG A 624 -9.48 -8.18 6.23
CA ARG A 624 -8.18 -8.57 6.81
C ARG A 624 -7.11 -8.75 5.77
N PHE A 625 -7.47 -9.14 4.55
CA PHE A 625 -6.54 -9.30 3.44
C PHE A 625 -6.93 -8.42 2.26
N PHE A 626 -5.91 -7.95 1.54
CA PHE A 626 -6.09 -7.28 0.27
C PHE A 626 -6.34 -8.32 -0.81
N TYR A 627 -7.58 -8.39 -1.31
CA TYR A 627 -7.93 -9.26 -2.44
C TYR A 627 -7.55 -8.59 -3.77
N GLY A 628 -6.25 -8.42 -3.97
CA GLY A 628 -5.63 -7.81 -5.14
C GLY A 628 -4.16 -8.22 -5.23
N ASN A 629 -3.43 -7.65 -6.19
CA ASN A 629 -1.98 -7.81 -6.30
C ASN A 629 -1.26 -6.47 -6.14
N LEU A 630 -0.05 -6.50 -5.59
CA LEU A 630 0.85 -5.35 -5.49
C LEU A 630 2.19 -5.68 -6.14
N THR A 631 2.61 -4.84 -7.08
CA THR A 631 3.98 -4.81 -7.63
C THR A 631 4.69 -3.54 -7.22
N THR A 632 5.98 -3.65 -6.92
CA THR A 632 6.78 -2.50 -6.49
C THR A 632 8.27 -2.74 -6.73
N PHE A 633 9.04 -1.67 -6.68
CA PHE A 633 10.48 -1.72 -6.55
C PHE A 633 10.85 -1.36 -5.13
N ILE A 634 11.97 -1.90 -4.64
CA ILE A 634 12.43 -1.68 -3.27
C ILE A 634 13.76 -0.97 -3.32
N GLY A 635 13.94 -0.01 -2.43
CA GLY A 635 15.16 0.76 -2.26
C GLY A 635 15.86 0.43 -0.96
N ALA A 636 17.19 0.47 -0.99
CA ALA A 636 18.01 0.60 0.21
C ALA A 636 19.01 1.73 0.02
N THR A 637 19.16 2.54 1.05
CA THR A 637 20.13 3.61 1.10
C THR A 637 21.44 3.06 1.64
N ILE A 638 22.48 3.08 0.82
CA ILE A 638 23.82 2.72 1.27
C ILE A 638 24.59 4.00 1.54
N TYR A 639 25.11 4.12 2.75
CA TYR A 639 26.06 5.16 3.10
C TYR A 639 27.45 4.57 3.09
N LYS A 640 28.31 5.11 2.23
CA LYS A 640 29.71 4.71 2.13
C LYS A 640 30.59 5.83 2.62
N THR A 641 31.29 5.59 3.72
CA THR A 641 32.34 6.50 4.19
C THR A 641 33.64 6.16 3.46
N ILE A 642 34.20 7.14 2.77
CA ILE A 642 35.45 7.02 2.03
C ILE A 642 36.49 7.91 2.70
N PHE A 643 37.65 7.35 3.03
CA PHE A 643 38.83 8.12 3.40
C PHE A 643 39.81 8.14 2.22
N ASP A 644 40.02 9.31 1.60
CA ASP A 644 41.06 9.55 0.59
C ASP A 644 42.33 10.08 1.30
N ILE A 645 43.24 9.17 1.63
CA ILE A 645 44.47 9.53 2.32
C ILE A 645 45.60 9.67 1.30
N ARG A 646 46.11 10.89 1.16
CA ARG A 646 47.23 11.21 0.27
C ARG A 646 48.52 11.30 1.06
N VAL A 647 49.44 10.39 0.75
CA VAL A 647 50.75 10.31 1.41
C VAL A 647 51.83 10.69 0.40
N ASN A 648 52.42 11.87 0.58
CA ASN A 648 53.53 12.33 -0.24
C ASN A 648 54.86 11.84 0.36
N ALA A 649 55.67 11.12 -0.42
CA ALA A 649 56.94 10.57 0.06
C ALA A 649 57.98 11.64 0.47
N SER A 650 57.87 12.87 -0.06
CA SER A 650 58.71 13.99 0.40
C SER A 650 58.34 14.48 1.79
N GLN A 651 57.07 14.29 2.20
CA GLN A 651 56.57 14.66 3.51
C GLN A 651 56.77 13.53 4.51
N PHE A 652 56.34 12.30 4.17
CA PHE A 652 56.40 11.10 5.03
C PHE A 652 57.68 10.30 4.80
N ASN A 653 58.78 10.76 5.38
CA ASN A 653 60.13 10.24 5.12
C ASN A 653 60.85 9.66 6.36
N ALA A 654 60.18 9.61 7.52
CA ALA A 654 60.71 9.05 8.75
C ALA A 654 59.85 7.88 9.24
N THR A 655 60.48 6.90 9.91
CA THR A 655 59.78 5.77 10.54
C THR A 655 60.40 5.44 11.90
N SER A 656 59.57 4.94 12.81
CA SER A 656 59.97 4.42 14.13
C SER A 656 60.33 2.93 14.10
N ASN A 657 60.28 2.27 12.94
CA ASN A 657 60.64 0.85 12.81
C ASN A 657 62.12 0.62 13.11
N PRO A 658 62.46 -0.20 14.13
CA PRO A 658 63.84 -0.39 14.58
C PRO A 658 64.72 -1.12 13.57
N THR A 659 64.13 -1.79 12.58
CA THR A 659 64.89 -2.53 11.55
C THR A 659 65.38 -1.62 10.41
N ARG A 660 64.91 -0.37 10.32
CA ARG A 660 65.37 0.57 9.30
C ARG A 660 66.61 1.32 9.76
N SER A 661 67.68 1.26 8.96
CA SER A 661 68.86 2.09 9.19
C SER A 661 68.52 3.59 9.10
N LYS A 662 69.01 4.36 10.07
CA LYS A 662 68.91 5.83 10.08
C LYS A 662 70.09 6.51 9.36
N ASP A 663 71.10 5.73 8.99
CA ASP A 663 72.30 6.23 8.34
C ASP A 663 72.08 6.30 6.82
N MET A 664 71.99 7.53 6.29
CA MET A 664 71.80 7.76 4.85
C MET A 664 72.97 7.27 4.00
N SER A 665 74.18 7.14 4.57
CA SER A 665 75.36 6.61 3.85
C SER A 665 75.23 5.12 3.51
N THR A 666 74.31 4.41 4.19
CA THR A 666 74.05 2.98 3.96
C THR A 666 72.98 2.71 2.90
N ASN A 667 72.49 3.75 2.21
CA ASN A 667 71.37 3.70 1.26
C ASN A 667 70.20 2.83 1.81
N PRO A 668 69.57 3.26 2.91
CA PRO A 668 68.58 2.45 3.60
C PRO A 668 67.41 2.12 2.66
N PRO A 669 66.82 0.91 2.78
CA PRO A 669 65.68 0.53 1.94
C PRO A 669 64.53 1.54 2.02
N VAL A 670 63.79 1.67 0.92
CA VAL A 670 62.66 2.60 0.76
C VAL A 670 61.59 2.28 1.80
N ILE A 671 61.03 3.29 2.46
CA ILE A 671 59.93 3.10 3.44
C ILE A 671 58.74 2.46 2.72
N LYS A 672 58.16 1.42 3.32
CA LYS A 672 56.97 0.74 2.77
C LYS A 672 55.80 0.85 3.74
N VAL A 673 54.67 1.35 3.27
CA VAL A 673 53.43 1.42 4.05
C VAL A 673 52.77 0.05 4.08
N THR A 674 52.33 -0.39 5.24
CA THR A 674 51.60 -1.68 5.42
C THR A 674 50.21 -1.51 5.99
N GLU A 675 49.99 -0.43 6.75
CA GLU A 675 48.74 -0.22 7.47
C GLU A 675 48.43 1.27 7.61
N VAL A 676 47.14 1.56 7.78
CA VAL A 676 46.58 2.89 7.96
C VAL A 676 45.59 2.85 9.11
N GLY A 677 45.80 3.63 10.16
CA GLY A 677 44.90 3.73 11.31
C GLY A 677 44.08 5.00 11.25
N ILE A 678 42.78 4.90 11.54
CA ILE A 678 41.90 6.04 11.82
C ILE A 678 41.63 6.08 13.32
N TYR A 679 41.67 7.27 13.89
CA TYR A 679 41.61 7.53 15.32
C TYR A 679 40.53 8.55 15.67
N ASP A 680 39.99 8.41 16.87
CA ASP A 680 39.09 9.39 17.46
C ASP A 680 39.86 10.64 17.97
N ALA A 681 39.13 11.57 18.60
CA ALA A 681 39.70 12.76 19.23
C ALA A 681 40.70 12.43 20.37
N ASP A 682 40.48 11.33 21.08
CA ASP A 682 41.31 10.85 22.20
C ASP A 682 42.50 9.98 21.73
N LYS A 683 42.69 9.83 20.42
CA LYS A 683 43.74 9.03 19.77
C LYS A 683 43.62 7.52 20.02
N ASN A 684 42.41 7.02 20.29
CA ASN A 684 42.11 5.60 20.26
C ASN A 684 41.94 5.14 18.81
N LEU A 685 42.54 4.00 18.45
CA LEU A 685 42.41 3.41 17.11
C LEU A 685 40.98 2.88 16.94
N VAL A 686 40.17 3.55 16.11
CA VAL A 686 38.78 3.18 15.83
C VAL A 686 38.63 2.34 14.57
N CYS A 687 39.54 2.53 13.61
CA CYS A 687 39.55 1.77 12.37
C CYS A 687 40.98 1.46 11.91
N ILE A 688 41.18 0.31 11.27
CA ILE A 688 42.46 -0.10 10.72
C ILE A 688 42.30 -0.59 9.28
N GLY A 689 43.12 -0.08 8.38
CA GLY A 689 43.33 -0.54 7.02
C GLY A 689 44.64 -1.30 6.91
N LYS A 690 44.64 -2.46 6.25
CA LYS A 690 45.83 -3.27 5.94
C LYS A 690 45.97 -3.44 4.44
N LEU A 691 47.16 -3.19 3.92
CA LEU A 691 47.47 -3.24 2.49
C LEU A 691 47.71 -4.69 2.03
N SER A 692 47.20 -5.05 0.86
CA SER A 692 47.40 -6.39 0.27
C SER A 692 48.86 -6.70 -0.05
N ASN A 693 49.66 -5.67 -0.34
CA ASN A 693 51.11 -5.71 -0.47
C ASN A 693 51.70 -4.40 0.11
N PRO A 694 52.87 -4.42 0.75
CA PRO A 694 53.53 -3.20 1.19
C PRO A 694 53.80 -2.24 0.04
N VAL A 695 53.44 -0.96 0.20
CA VAL A 695 53.54 0.07 -0.85
C VAL A 695 54.76 0.97 -0.61
N PRO A 696 55.73 1.06 -1.53
CA PRO A 696 56.93 1.88 -1.35
C PRO A 696 56.68 3.38 -1.53
N LEU A 697 57.26 4.18 -0.63
CA LEU A 697 57.30 5.66 -0.69
C LEU A 697 58.60 6.12 -1.36
N SER A 698 58.67 5.99 -2.69
CA SER A 698 59.83 6.40 -3.49
C SER A 698 59.87 7.91 -3.72
N GLY A 699 61.06 8.50 -3.85
CA GLY A 699 61.22 9.94 -4.05
C GLY A 699 60.40 10.48 -5.22
N GLY A 700 59.63 11.55 -4.97
CA GLY A 700 58.78 12.19 -5.98
C GLY A 700 57.40 11.55 -6.18
N ASN A 701 57.07 10.46 -5.47
CA ASN A 701 55.74 9.85 -5.56
C ASN A 701 54.77 10.40 -4.48
N THR A 702 53.48 10.40 -4.82
CA THR A 702 52.38 10.53 -3.87
C THR A 702 51.52 9.29 -4.03
N ILE A 703 51.31 8.56 -2.95
CA ILE A 703 50.40 7.43 -2.94
C ILE A 703 49.03 7.89 -2.45
N MET A 704 47.97 7.39 -3.07
CA MET A 704 46.60 7.59 -2.61
C MET A 704 46.11 6.27 -2.03
N LEU A 705 45.64 6.33 -0.80
CA LEU A 705 45.11 5.21 -0.05
C LEU A 705 43.63 5.47 0.18
N GLU A 706 42.80 4.84 -0.65
CA GLU A 706 41.36 4.87 -0.47
C GLU A 706 40.95 3.76 0.50
N LEU A 707 40.38 4.17 1.63
CA LEU A 707 39.72 3.28 2.57
C LEU A 707 38.23 3.49 2.43
N SER A 708 37.44 2.42 2.36
CA SER A 708 35.99 2.59 2.34
C SER A 708 35.26 1.63 3.25
N MET A 709 34.30 2.16 4.00
CA MET A 709 33.43 1.41 4.89
C MET A 709 31.98 1.68 4.52
N ASP A 710 31.23 0.60 4.37
CA ASP A 710 29.80 0.63 4.18
C ASP A 710 29.12 0.54 5.56
N PHE A 711 28.05 1.31 5.75
CA PHE A 711 27.24 1.34 6.97
C PHE A 711 25.78 1.00 6.68
#